data_AF-A0A439VFS7-F1
#
_entry.id   AF-A0A439VFS7-F1
#
_cell.length_a   1.000
_cell.length_b   1.000
_cell.length_c   1.000
_cell.angle_alpha   90.00
_cell.angle_beta   90.00
_cell.angle_gamma   90.00
#
_symmetry.space_group_name_H-M   'P 1'
#
loop_
_entity.id
_entity.type
_entity.pdbx_description
1 polymer ?
#
loop_
_entity_poly.entity_id
_entity_poly.type
_entity_poly.pdbx_seq_one_letter_code
_entity_poly.pdbx_strand_id
1 'polypeptide(L)'
;MNQHAKLRIGHSACPHDCPSTCALEVELLDGNRIGRVHGAKSNSYTAGVVCAKVARYADRVHHPDRLLKPLIRAGAKGDGVWKEASWEAALDLVAEKFIAAEAEYGSETVWPYYYAGTMGLVQRDGIDRLRHAKKYSGFFGSICTNLAWTGWMMGAGALRGPDPREMAKSDCVVIWGTNAVVTQVNVMTHAIKARKERGAKIIVIDVYENATMKQADLGLVLKPGTDGALACAVMHVLFRDGLADRAYLEKYTDDPKGLETHLKTRTPEWAAGITGLTVAEIEAFARLVGTTKKTYFRLGYGFARQRNGAVNMHAASCIAAVTGSWQYEGGGAFHSNSGIFKLNQDVLEGTKMRDPSIRYLDHSRIGPVLTGASDALYGGPPVTAMLIQNTNPMNVAPEQRLVKQGFMRDDLFTCVHEQFMTDTAKLADVVLPATMFLEHDDVYKGGGNQHITLGPKLIEPPEGPRTNHFVIEELAGRLGVADRPGFGFTEQQHIDIILGKRGLGSFDSLKQDKWVDLQPDFEAAHFVNGFGHADGKFRFRADWTGQAAPNRPPKSMGLFGPVTLLPEFPDHVDLIEVADEAHPFRLTTSPARNFLNSTFSETPVSKAKEGRPELLLHPDDAAAHGLADGDRVEVGNQRGEVVLHVKLFDGIKRGVVIAEGIWPNSAHERGEGINVLTGADAPAPYGGAAFHDNKVWLRAAG
;
A
#
# COMPACT_ATOMS: atom_id res chain seq x y z
N MET A 1 3.40 45.48 23.66
CA MET A 1 3.97 44.71 22.53
C MET A 1 4.08 43.27 22.97
N ASN A 2 3.12 42.42 22.57
CA ASN A 2 3.23 40.99 22.79
C ASN A 2 4.29 40.47 21.82
N GLN A 3 5.53 40.32 22.28
CA GLN A 3 6.50 39.47 21.59
C GLN A 3 5.90 38.07 21.57
N HIS A 4 5.35 37.66 20.43
CA HIS A 4 5.05 36.26 20.20
C HIS A 4 6.35 35.50 20.42
N ALA A 5 6.40 34.68 21.47
CA ALA A 5 7.53 33.79 21.70
C ALA A 5 7.81 33.05 20.38
N LYS A 6 9.07 33.06 19.93
CA LYS A 6 9.46 32.33 18.72
C LYS A 6 9.16 30.85 18.94
N LEU A 7 8.11 30.35 18.31
CA LEU A 7 7.75 28.94 18.28
C LEU A 7 8.95 28.14 17.76
N ARG A 8 9.39 27.15 18.53
CA ARG A 8 10.46 26.23 18.11
C ARG A 8 9.88 25.27 17.08
N ILE A 9 10.54 25.15 15.93
CA ILE A 9 10.12 24.22 14.86
C ILE A 9 11.10 23.05 14.83
N GLY A 10 10.57 21.83 14.91
CA GLY A 10 11.32 20.61 14.63
C GLY A 10 11.06 20.10 13.21
N HIS A 11 11.98 19.30 12.68
CA HIS A 11 11.85 18.68 11.35
C HIS A 11 11.72 17.17 11.51
N SER A 12 10.86 16.55 10.69
CA SER A 12 10.65 15.10 10.71
C SER A 12 10.07 14.61 9.38
N ALA A 13 9.70 13.33 9.31
CA ALA A 13 9.06 12.71 8.16
C ALA A 13 7.70 12.12 8.56
N CYS A 14 6.73 12.18 7.66
CA CYS A 14 5.44 11.51 7.84
C CYS A 14 5.64 9.98 7.76
N PRO A 15 5.21 9.21 8.78
CA PRO A 15 5.51 7.78 8.88
C PRO A 15 4.48 6.88 8.18
N HIS A 16 3.38 7.43 7.68
CA HIS A 16 2.23 6.63 7.26
C HIS A 16 2.41 5.99 5.89
N ASP A 17 1.69 4.88 5.67
CA ASP A 17 1.62 4.13 4.42
C ASP A 17 1.00 4.96 3.26
N CYS A 18 1.82 5.85 2.70
CA CYS A 18 1.50 6.74 1.60
C CYS A 18 2.78 6.97 0.78
N PRO A 19 2.72 7.00 -0.56
CA PRO A 19 3.91 7.21 -1.38
C PRO A 19 4.64 8.55 -1.14
N SER A 20 3.97 9.54 -0.53
CA SER A 20 4.52 10.88 -0.35
C SER A 20 5.65 10.99 0.67
N THR A 21 5.60 10.24 1.79
CA THR A 21 6.54 10.38 2.91
C THR A 21 6.85 11.86 3.20
N CYS A 22 5.81 12.65 3.50
CA CYS A 22 5.93 14.11 3.53
C CYS A 22 7.06 14.57 4.47
N ALA A 23 7.90 15.52 4.01
CA ALA A 23 8.82 16.23 4.89
C ALA A 23 8.04 17.21 5.76
N LEU A 24 8.24 17.17 7.08
CA LEU A 24 7.41 17.87 8.06
C LEU A 24 8.17 18.99 8.78
N GLU A 25 7.42 20.01 9.15
CA GLU A 25 7.78 21.06 10.09
C GLU A 25 6.78 21.02 11.25
N VAL A 26 7.24 20.73 12.45
CA VAL A 26 6.41 20.47 13.63
C VAL A 26 6.58 21.60 14.63
N GLU A 27 5.49 22.26 15.01
CA GLU A 27 5.51 23.23 16.10
C GLU A 27 5.74 22.51 17.43
N LEU A 28 6.82 22.85 18.13
CA LEU A 28 7.16 22.31 19.44
C LEU A 28 6.73 23.29 20.52
N LEU A 29 5.89 22.82 21.43
CA LEU A 29 5.34 23.57 22.56
C LEU A 29 6.01 23.10 23.86
N ASP A 30 5.68 23.76 24.97
CA ASP A 30 6.16 23.36 26.29
C ASP A 30 5.59 22.00 26.73
N GLY A 31 6.30 21.32 27.65
CA GLY A 31 5.80 20.10 28.29
C GLY A 31 5.65 18.90 27.36
N ASN A 32 6.58 18.69 26.42
CA ASN A 32 6.57 17.59 25.43
C ASN A 32 5.35 17.59 24.50
N ARG A 33 4.73 18.76 24.30
CA ARG A 33 3.59 18.91 23.40
C ARG A 33 4.01 19.42 22.03
N ILE A 34 3.15 19.14 21.06
CA ILE A 34 3.27 19.69 19.70
C ILE A 34 2.02 20.50 19.37
N GLY A 35 2.20 21.51 18.54
CA GLY A 35 1.13 22.28 17.92
C GLY A 35 0.78 21.71 16.55
N ARG A 36 0.66 22.59 15.56
CA ARG A 36 0.34 22.21 14.19
C ARG A 36 1.53 21.56 13.50
N VAL A 37 1.22 20.63 12.60
CA VAL A 37 2.20 20.03 11.68
C VAL A 37 2.01 20.65 10.29
N HIS A 38 3.11 21.12 9.72
CA HIS A 38 3.19 21.71 8.39
C HIS A 38 4.07 20.84 7.49
N GLY A 39 3.96 21.02 6.18
CA GLY A 39 4.96 20.48 5.26
C GLY A 39 6.16 21.42 5.18
N ALA A 40 7.36 20.86 5.02
CA ALA A 40 8.57 21.64 4.78
C ALA A 40 8.54 22.27 3.38
N LYS A 41 8.50 23.61 3.30
CA LYS A 41 8.45 24.34 2.01
C LYS A 41 9.71 24.13 1.15
N SER A 42 10.85 23.90 1.80
CA SER A 42 12.13 23.70 1.11
C SER A 42 12.27 22.30 0.50
N ASN A 43 11.41 21.34 0.85
CA ASN A 43 11.42 20.04 0.19
C ASN A 43 10.76 20.16 -1.19
N SER A 44 11.53 19.88 -2.24
CA SER A 44 11.16 20.20 -3.63
C SER A 44 9.96 19.41 -4.18
N TYR A 45 9.69 18.21 -3.65
CA TYR A 45 8.56 17.41 -4.08
C TYR A 45 7.31 17.69 -3.27
N THR A 46 7.41 17.65 -1.94
CA THR A 46 6.25 17.84 -1.07
C THR A 46 5.81 19.30 -1.02
N ALA A 47 6.74 20.23 -1.26
CA ALA A 47 6.52 21.65 -1.51
C ALA A 47 5.65 22.33 -0.43
N GLY A 48 5.84 21.93 0.84
CA GLY A 48 5.07 22.47 1.96
C GLY A 48 3.67 21.89 2.14
N VAL A 49 3.25 20.92 1.32
CA VAL A 49 1.89 20.37 1.33
C VAL A 49 1.83 19.05 2.10
N VAL A 50 0.93 18.99 3.08
CA VAL A 50 0.57 17.80 3.88
C VAL A 50 -0.95 17.60 3.88
N CYS A 51 -1.40 16.37 4.10
CA CYS A 51 -2.82 16.08 4.19
C CYS A 51 -3.45 16.54 5.52
N ALA A 52 -4.78 16.68 5.55
CA ALA A 52 -5.51 17.13 6.74
C ALA A 52 -5.39 16.17 7.94
N LYS A 53 -5.08 14.89 7.72
CA LYS A 53 -4.83 13.89 8.77
C LYS A 53 -3.58 14.26 9.56
N VAL A 54 -2.47 14.45 8.84
CA VAL A 54 -1.16 14.77 9.44
C VAL A 54 -1.10 16.20 9.96
N ALA A 55 -1.74 17.17 9.28
CA ALA A 55 -1.74 18.56 9.73
C ALA A 55 -2.30 18.74 11.16
N ARG A 56 -3.13 17.80 11.62
CA ARG A 56 -3.76 17.77 12.95
C ARG A 56 -3.24 16.62 13.81
N TYR A 57 -2.00 16.17 13.58
CA TYR A 57 -1.45 15.03 14.30
C TYR A 57 -1.40 15.22 15.83
N ALA A 58 -1.43 16.46 16.32
CA ALA A 58 -1.62 16.79 17.73
C ALA A 58 -2.84 16.08 18.36
N ASP A 59 -3.94 15.94 17.62
CA ASP A 59 -5.17 15.27 18.09
C ASP A 59 -4.95 13.77 18.35
N ARG A 60 -3.95 13.17 17.68
CA ARG A 60 -3.64 11.75 17.77
C ARG A 60 -2.50 11.46 18.75
N VAL A 61 -1.41 12.23 18.70
CA VAL A 61 -0.24 11.99 19.59
C VAL A 61 -0.57 12.24 21.06
N HIS A 62 -1.49 13.17 21.33
CA HIS A 62 -2.00 13.49 22.67
C HIS A 62 -3.35 12.84 22.97
N HIS A 63 -3.76 11.84 22.21
CA HIS A 63 -5.07 11.22 22.37
C HIS A 63 -5.18 10.50 23.72
N PRO A 64 -6.28 10.70 24.49
CA PRO A 64 -6.42 10.12 25.82
C PRO A 64 -6.47 8.58 25.81
N ASP A 65 -7.00 7.99 24.74
CA ASP A 65 -7.12 6.53 24.61
C ASP A 65 -5.83 5.82 24.15
N ARG A 66 -4.68 6.51 24.14
CA ARG A 66 -3.40 5.85 23.86
C ARG A 66 -3.14 4.75 24.88
N LEU A 67 -2.56 3.65 24.40
CA LEU A 67 -2.02 2.63 25.28
C LEU A 67 -0.78 3.18 25.99
N LEU A 68 -0.81 3.18 27.32
CA LEU A 68 0.27 3.70 28.16
C LEU A 68 0.98 2.62 28.96
N LYS A 69 0.34 1.48 29.24
CA LYS A 69 0.93 0.40 30.04
C LYS A 69 0.81 -0.95 29.34
N PRO A 70 1.74 -1.89 29.58
CA PRO A 70 1.56 -3.27 29.19
C PRO A 70 0.27 -3.85 29.81
N LEU A 71 -0.47 -4.61 29.01
CA LEU A 71 -1.69 -5.29 29.42
C LEU A 71 -1.57 -6.79 29.15
N ILE A 72 -1.97 -7.61 30.10
CA ILE A 72 -2.08 -9.07 29.97
C ILE A 72 -3.55 -9.45 30.04
N ARG A 73 -4.01 -10.30 29.13
CA ARG A 73 -5.39 -10.79 29.11
C ARG A 73 -5.68 -11.59 30.38
N ALA A 74 -6.82 -11.32 31.01
CA ALA A 74 -7.25 -12.00 32.23
C ALA A 74 -8.59 -12.76 32.10
N GLY A 75 -9.22 -12.73 30.93
CA GLY A 75 -10.43 -13.49 30.58
C GLY A 75 -10.27 -14.31 29.31
N ALA A 76 -11.39 -14.76 28.72
CA ALA A 76 -11.36 -15.40 27.41
C ALA A 76 -10.99 -14.37 26.32
N LYS A 77 -10.54 -14.87 25.18
CA LYS A 77 -10.22 -14.01 24.03
C LYS A 77 -11.44 -13.19 23.62
N GLY A 78 -11.27 -11.87 23.51
CA GLY A 78 -12.34 -10.96 23.12
C GLY A 78 -13.24 -10.45 24.26
N ASP A 79 -13.13 -10.98 25.48
CA ASP A 79 -13.94 -10.51 26.63
C ASP A 79 -13.59 -9.08 27.09
N GLY A 80 -12.42 -8.58 26.69
CA GLY A 80 -11.96 -7.23 27.05
C GLY A 80 -11.51 -7.08 28.51
N VAL A 81 -11.24 -8.19 29.21
CA VAL A 81 -10.76 -8.17 30.60
C VAL A 81 -9.23 -8.20 30.62
N TRP A 82 -8.63 -7.11 31.13
CA TRP A 82 -7.18 -6.88 31.13
C TRP A 82 -6.63 -6.65 32.54
N LYS A 83 -5.38 -7.05 32.77
CA LYS A 83 -4.58 -6.67 33.93
C LYS A 83 -3.38 -5.86 33.46
N GLU A 84 -3.11 -4.74 34.11
CA GLU A 84 -1.86 -4.01 33.92
C GLU A 84 -0.67 -4.86 34.38
N ALA A 85 0.45 -4.77 33.67
CA ALA A 85 1.70 -5.43 34.01
C ALA A 85 2.89 -4.48 33.89
N SER A 86 4.00 -4.81 34.54
CA SER A 86 5.27 -4.15 34.25
C SER A 86 5.78 -4.59 32.87
N TRP A 87 6.71 -3.82 32.31
CA TRP A 87 7.36 -4.19 31.05
C TRP A 87 8.13 -5.51 31.17
N GLU A 88 8.84 -5.69 32.28
CA GLU A 88 9.61 -6.89 32.57
C GLU A 88 8.69 -8.11 32.59
N ALA A 89 7.61 -8.08 33.40
CA ALA A 89 6.68 -9.20 33.51
C ALA A 89 5.98 -9.53 32.18
N ALA A 90 5.62 -8.50 31.39
CA ALA A 90 5.01 -8.71 30.09
C ALA A 90 5.98 -9.33 29.08
N LEU A 91 7.23 -8.84 29.01
CA LEU A 91 8.25 -9.37 28.11
C LEU A 91 8.74 -10.76 28.51
N ASP A 92 8.83 -11.04 29.81
CA ASP A 92 9.14 -12.37 30.34
C ASP A 92 8.06 -13.37 29.91
N LEU A 93 6.78 -13.03 30.07
CA LEU A 93 5.67 -13.88 29.61
C LEU A 93 5.72 -14.14 28.10
N VAL A 94 6.03 -13.11 27.28
CA VAL A 94 6.15 -13.28 25.82
C VAL A 94 7.28 -14.26 25.48
N ALA A 95 8.45 -14.09 26.09
CA ALA A 95 9.58 -14.97 25.87
C ALA A 95 9.30 -16.41 26.33
N GLU A 96 8.71 -16.59 27.52
CA GLU A 96 8.30 -17.90 28.05
C GLU A 96 7.35 -18.63 27.09
N LYS A 97 6.35 -17.93 26.54
CA LYS A 97 5.39 -18.51 25.60
C LYS A 97 6.00 -18.86 24.26
N PHE A 98 6.95 -18.06 23.78
CA PHE A 98 7.68 -18.38 22.56
C PHE A 98 8.58 -19.61 22.76
N ILE A 99 9.32 -19.68 23.86
CA ILE A 99 10.16 -20.84 24.20
C ILE A 99 9.32 -22.11 24.34
N ALA A 100 8.16 -22.03 24.99
CA ALA A 100 7.25 -23.16 25.12
C ALA A 100 6.71 -23.63 23.75
N ALA A 101 6.27 -22.70 22.90
CA ALA A 101 5.80 -23.03 21.56
C ALA A 101 6.91 -23.65 20.70
N GLU A 102 8.12 -23.09 20.75
CA GLU A 102 9.31 -23.65 20.07
C GLU A 102 9.61 -25.09 20.52
N ALA A 103 9.53 -25.37 21.82
CA ALA A 103 9.81 -26.68 22.37
C ALA A 103 8.78 -27.74 21.93
N GLU A 104 7.53 -27.35 21.72
CA GLU A 104 6.44 -28.25 21.32
C GLU A 104 6.35 -28.46 19.81
N TYR A 105 6.46 -27.39 19.01
CA TYR A 105 6.18 -27.42 17.56
C TYR A 105 7.38 -27.05 16.68
N GLY A 106 8.52 -26.67 17.26
CA GLY A 106 9.67 -26.12 16.54
C GLY A 106 9.56 -24.62 16.26
N SER A 107 10.68 -23.99 15.88
CA SER A 107 10.77 -22.52 15.75
C SER A 107 9.83 -21.92 14.72
N GLU A 108 9.49 -22.66 13.68
CA GLU A 108 8.60 -22.21 12.62
C GLU A 108 7.15 -22.04 13.08
N THR A 109 6.76 -22.50 14.28
CA THR A 109 5.42 -22.18 14.84
C THR A 109 5.26 -20.70 15.20
N VAL A 110 6.38 -20.01 15.46
CA VAL A 110 6.37 -18.58 15.80
C VAL A 110 6.36 -17.77 14.50
N TRP A 111 5.41 -16.85 14.38
CA TRP A 111 5.28 -15.97 13.23
C TRP A 111 5.28 -14.48 13.61
N PRO A 112 6.42 -13.79 13.45
CA PRO A 112 6.47 -12.34 13.46
C PRO A 112 5.69 -11.76 12.27
N TYR A 113 4.72 -10.89 12.55
CA TYR A 113 3.77 -10.37 11.57
C TYR A 113 3.72 -8.83 11.64
N TYR A 114 4.20 -8.16 10.60
CA TYR A 114 4.36 -6.70 10.62
C TYR A 114 4.09 -6.07 9.26
N TYR A 115 3.68 -4.80 9.24
CA TYR A 115 3.59 -4.05 7.98
C TYR A 115 3.69 -2.52 8.19
N ALA A 116 2.76 -1.75 7.65
CA ALA A 116 2.96 -0.35 7.31
C ALA A 116 2.30 0.68 8.26
N GLY A 117 2.04 0.34 9.52
CA GLY A 117 1.54 1.26 10.55
C GLY A 117 2.52 2.41 10.87
N THR A 118 3.82 2.11 10.80
CA THR A 118 4.90 3.07 10.58
C THR A 118 5.80 2.55 9.46
N MET A 119 6.27 3.46 8.61
CA MET A 119 7.12 3.17 7.45
C MET A 119 8.59 3.53 7.68
N GLY A 120 8.94 3.91 8.91
CA GLY A 120 10.33 4.12 9.30
C GLY A 120 11.10 2.80 9.24
N LEU A 121 12.31 2.83 8.68
CA LEU A 121 13.06 1.62 8.37
C LEU A 121 13.41 0.85 9.65
N VAL A 122 13.93 1.53 10.67
CA VAL A 122 14.37 0.88 11.91
C VAL A 122 13.18 0.30 12.67
N GLN A 123 12.11 1.10 12.86
CA GLN A 123 10.95 0.66 13.63
C GLN A 123 10.10 -0.38 12.89
N ARG A 124 10.20 -0.48 11.55
CA ARG A 124 9.46 -1.47 10.77
C ARG A 124 10.23 -2.75 10.54
N ASP A 125 11.45 -2.65 9.98
CA ASP A 125 12.16 -3.79 9.39
C ASP A 125 13.07 -4.52 10.42
N GLY A 126 13.36 -3.91 11.58
CA GLY A 126 14.21 -4.52 12.61
C GLY A 126 13.73 -5.86 13.16
N ILE A 127 12.42 -6.14 13.07
CA ILE A 127 11.81 -7.40 13.53
C ILE A 127 12.34 -8.62 12.77
N ASP A 128 12.79 -8.44 11.52
CA ASP A 128 13.41 -9.51 10.74
C ASP A 128 14.71 -10.01 11.37
N ARG A 129 15.43 -9.17 12.11
CA ARG A 129 16.67 -9.60 12.81
C ARG A 129 16.38 -10.66 13.85
N LEU A 130 15.35 -10.44 14.68
CA LEU A 130 14.91 -11.44 15.65
C LEU A 130 14.40 -12.70 14.95
N ARG A 131 13.59 -12.53 13.89
CA ARG A 131 13.06 -13.65 13.09
C ARG A 131 14.18 -14.54 12.54
N HIS A 132 15.21 -13.95 11.94
CA HIS A 132 16.36 -14.69 11.41
C HIS A 132 17.19 -15.33 12.50
N ALA A 133 17.50 -14.61 13.58
CA ALA A 133 18.31 -15.14 14.69
C ALA A 133 17.65 -16.36 15.37
N LYS A 134 16.31 -16.34 15.48
CA LYS A 134 15.51 -17.41 16.09
C LYS A 134 14.97 -18.44 15.11
N LYS A 135 15.21 -18.27 13.80
CA LYS A 135 14.70 -19.14 12.74
C LYS A 135 13.17 -19.30 12.78
N TYR A 136 12.47 -18.21 13.08
CA TYR A 136 11.02 -18.14 13.03
C TYR A 136 10.51 -18.08 11.60
N SER A 137 9.22 -18.42 11.40
CA SER A 137 8.59 -18.42 10.08
C SER A 137 8.82 -17.10 9.35
N GLY A 138 9.28 -17.20 8.10
CA GLY A 138 9.47 -16.07 7.19
C GLY A 138 8.16 -15.34 6.90
N PHE A 139 8.27 -14.04 6.65
CA PHE A 139 7.15 -13.18 6.31
C PHE A 139 7.22 -12.76 4.84
N PHE A 140 6.26 -13.18 4.02
CA PHE A 140 6.14 -12.72 2.64
C PHE A 140 5.15 -11.55 2.57
N GLY A 141 5.67 -10.32 2.61
CA GLY A 141 4.90 -9.07 2.68
C GLY A 141 4.16 -8.70 1.38
N SER A 142 3.11 -9.44 1.04
CA SER A 142 2.46 -9.41 -0.27
C SER A 142 1.34 -8.36 -0.45
N ILE A 143 0.71 -7.91 0.64
CA ILE A 143 -0.65 -7.31 0.62
C ILE A 143 -0.80 -6.02 -0.22
N CYS A 144 0.23 -5.17 -0.31
CA CYS A 144 0.08 -3.82 -0.88
C CYS A 144 0.67 -3.67 -2.28
N THR A 145 1.92 -4.08 -2.50
CA THR A 145 2.69 -3.68 -3.68
C THR A 145 2.89 -4.78 -4.73
N ASN A 146 2.62 -6.05 -4.41
CA ASN A 146 2.96 -7.21 -5.26
C ASN A 146 2.47 -7.09 -6.70
N LEU A 147 1.18 -6.86 -6.88
CA LEU A 147 0.57 -6.80 -8.21
C LEU A 147 1.13 -5.66 -9.05
N ALA A 148 1.16 -4.45 -8.49
CA ALA A 148 1.62 -3.25 -9.18
C ALA A 148 3.11 -3.32 -9.53
N TRP A 149 3.97 -3.74 -8.59
CA TRP A 149 5.41 -3.85 -8.87
C TRP A 149 5.71 -4.96 -9.86
N THR A 150 4.98 -6.08 -9.81
CA THR A 150 5.15 -7.17 -10.77
C THR A 150 4.85 -6.68 -12.19
N GLY A 151 3.68 -6.08 -12.41
CA GLY A 151 3.31 -5.56 -13.74
C GLY A 151 4.25 -4.48 -14.25
N TRP A 152 4.69 -3.57 -13.38
CA TRP A 152 5.69 -2.56 -13.72
C TRP A 152 7.02 -3.17 -14.15
N MET A 153 7.51 -4.16 -13.39
CA MET A 153 8.78 -4.85 -13.65
C MET A 153 8.75 -5.64 -14.95
N MET A 154 7.61 -6.19 -15.36
CA MET A 154 7.49 -6.86 -16.66
C MET A 154 7.87 -5.92 -17.79
N GLY A 155 7.31 -4.70 -17.82
CA GLY A 155 7.60 -3.72 -18.86
C GLY A 155 8.98 -3.09 -18.70
N ALA A 156 9.18 -2.39 -17.58
CA ALA A 156 10.32 -1.49 -17.41
C ALA A 156 11.61 -2.17 -16.92
N GLY A 157 11.53 -3.37 -16.34
CA GLY A 157 12.69 -4.12 -15.82
C GLY A 157 13.37 -3.49 -14.59
N ALA A 158 12.96 -2.29 -14.16
CA ALA A 158 13.46 -1.63 -12.96
C ALA A 158 12.38 -0.76 -12.31
N LEU A 159 12.32 -0.79 -10.97
CA LEU A 159 11.35 -0.02 -10.18
C LEU A 159 11.81 1.43 -9.98
N ARG A 160 11.82 2.19 -11.08
CA ARG A 160 12.16 3.62 -11.15
C ARG A 160 11.48 4.27 -12.35
N GLY A 161 11.35 5.59 -12.38
CA GLY A 161 10.84 6.33 -13.53
C GLY A 161 11.28 7.80 -13.55
N PRO A 162 10.65 8.64 -14.40
CA PRO A 162 10.88 10.08 -14.48
C PRO A 162 10.78 10.74 -13.12
N ASP A 163 11.49 11.87 -12.95
CA ASP A 163 11.38 12.67 -11.72
C ASP A 163 9.90 13.06 -11.50
N PRO A 164 9.28 12.73 -10.36
CA PRO A 164 7.88 13.06 -10.12
C PRO A 164 7.62 14.57 -10.02
N ARG A 165 8.65 15.42 -9.87
CA ARG A 165 8.51 16.88 -9.99
C ARG A 165 8.29 17.32 -11.44
N GLU A 166 8.65 16.50 -12.43
CA GLU A 166 8.43 16.80 -13.84
C GLU A 166 6.97 16.76 -14.25
N MET A 167 6.06 16.24 -13.42
CA MET A 167 4.63 16.45 -13.61
C MET A 167 4.29 17.94 -13.83
N ALA A 168 4.99 18.85 -13.15
CA ALA A 168 4.81 20.30 -13.32
C ALA A 168 5.27 20.82 -14.69
N LYS A 169 6.08 20.05 -15.43
CA LYS A 169 6.66 20.38 -16.74
C LYS A 169 5.90 19.71 -17.91
N SER A 170 4.86 18.94 -17.61
CA SER A 170 4.06 18.21 -18.59
C SER A 170 3.07 19.11 -19.33
N ASP A 171 2.66 18.67 -20.53
CA ASP A 171 1.54 19.28 -21.28
C ASP A 171 0.25 18.43 -21.12
N CYS A 172 0.39 17.19 -20.67
CA CYS A 172 -0.70 16.33 -20.23
C CYS A 172 -0.25 15.50 -19.02
N VAL A 173 -1.06 15.44 -17.97
CA VAL A 173 -0.84 14.58 -16.80
C VAL A 173 -1.99 13.58 -16.71
N VAL A 174 -1.67 12.30 -16.88
CA VAL A 174 -2.62 11.19 -16.75
C VAL A 174 -2.47 10.58 -15.36
N ILE A 175 -3.50 10.67 -14.53
CA ILE A 175 -3.57 10.07 -13.21
C ILE A 175 -4.45 8.82 -13.30
N TRP A 176 -3.85 7.64 -13.22
CA TRP A 176 -4.55 6.36 -13.42
C TRP A 176 -4.64 5.57 -12.11
N GLY A 177 -5.86 5.27 -11.66
CA GLY A 177 -6.17 4.47 -10.47
C GLY A 177 -5.57 5.04 -9.19
N THR A 178 -5.59 6.37 -9.07
CA THR A 178 -5.13 7.12 -7.91
C THR A 178 -6.10 8.26 -7.59
N ASN A 179 -6.78 8.17 -6.44
CA ASN A 179 -7.47 9.31 -5.86
C ASN A 179 -6.48 10.27 -5.15
N ALA A 180 -5.65 10.96 -5.93
CA ALA A 180 -4.55 11.80 -5.46
C ALA A 180 -4.97 12.89 -4.46
N VAL A 181 -6.17 13.45 -4.58
CA VAL A 181 -6.72 14.42 -3.61
C VAL A 181 -6.83 13.84 -2.19
N VAL A 182 -6.96 12.51 -2.07
CA VAL A 182 -7.11 11.79 -0.79
C VAL A 182 -5.82 11.07 -0.39
N THR A 183 -5.17 10.40 -1.33
CA THR A 183 -4.14 9.38 -1.03
C THR A 183 -2.72 9.83 -1.37
N GLN A 184 -2.54 10.90 -2.16
CA GLN A 184 -1.22 11.42 -2.53
C GLN A 184 -1.30 12.90 -2.94
N VAL A 185 -1.63 13.78 -2.00
CA VAL A 185 -1.96 15.20 -2.27
C VAL A 185 -0.89 15.98 -3.05
N ASN A 186 0.38 15.57 -2.95
CA ASN A 186 1.49 16.21 -3.64
C ASN A 186 1.46 15.98 -5.17
N VAL A 187 0.84 14.90 -5.66
CA VAL A 187 0.58 14.71 -7.10
C VAL A 187 -0.27 15.85 -7.64
N MET A 188 -1.33 16.22 -6.91
CA MET A 188 -2.18 17.34 -7.31
C MET A 188 -1.46 18.68 -7.27
N THR A 189 -0.51 18.87 -6.35
CA THR A 189 0.34 20.07 -6.33
C THR A 189 1.08 20.25 -7.65
N HIS A 190 1.72 19.20 -8.16
CA HIS A 190 2.48 19.27 -9.42
C HIS A 190 1.57 19.30 -10.65
N ALA A 191 0.49 18.51 -10.68
CA ALA A 191 -0.45 18.49 -11.81
C ALA A 191 -1.16 19.86 -11.99
N ILE A 192 -1.59 20.49 -10.89
CA ILE A 192 -2.19 21.83 -10.94
C ILE A 192 -1.16 22.90 -11.32
N LYS A 193 0.10 22.74 -10.91
CA LYS A 193 1.18 23.62 -11.36
C LYS A 193 1.37 23.53 -12.88
N ALA A 194 1.40 22.32 -13.45
CA ALA A 194 1.45 22.09 -14.88
C ALA A 194 0.28 22.77 -15.62
N ARG A 195 -0.95 22.61 -15.11
CA ARG A 195 -2.13 23.28 -15.67
C ARG A 195 -1.97 24.80 -15.68
N LYS A 196 -1.54 25.39 -14.55
CA LYS A 196 -1.44 26.85 -14.40
C LYS A 196 -0.32 27.46 -15.24
N GLU A 197 0.84 26.80 -15.30
CA GLU A 197 2.03 27.35 -15.94
C GLU A 197 2.14 26.98 -17.42
N ARG A 198 1.50 25.89 -17.85
CA ARG A 198 1.63 25.33 -19.21
C ARG A 198 0.32 25.09 -19.94
N GLY A 199 -0.82 25.28 -19.28
CA GLY A 199 -2.12 24.90 -19.83
C GLY A 199 -2.32 23.38 -19.92
N ALA A 200 -1.56 22.61 -19.13
CA ALA A 200 -1.60 21.15 -19.19
C ALA A 200 -2.99 20.58 -18.93
N LYS A 201 -3.36 19.55 -19.70
CA LYS A 201 -4.59 18.77 -19.47
C LYS A 201 -4.37 17.74 -18.37
N ILE A 202 -5.32 17.64 -17.43
CA ILE A 202 -5.32 16.61 -16.40
C ILE A 202 -6.36 15.56 -16.75
N ILE A 203 -5.93 14.32 -16.93
CA ILE A 203 -6.78 13.18 -17.24
C ILE A 203 -6.83 12.26 -16.03
N VAL A 204 -8.02 11.80 -15.67
CA VAL A 204 -8.18 10.88 -14.53
C VAL A 204 -8.91 9.64 -15.00
N ILE A 205 -8.34 8.48 -14.68
CA ILE A 205 -8.89 7.17 -15.03
C ILE A 205 -9.10 6.40 -13.74
N ASP A 206 -10.36 6.05 -13.43
CA ASP A 206 -10.72 5.39 -12.18
C ASP A 206 -12.05 4.64 -12.32
N VAL A 207 -12.49 3.95 -11.27
CA VAL A 207 -13.75 3.18 -11.28
C VAL A 207 -14.98 3.97 -10.83
N TYR A 208 -14.77 5.21 -10.39
CA TYR A 208 -15.82 6.13 -9.96
C TYR A 208 -15.37 7.59 -9.99
N GLU A 209 -16.32 8.54 -10.01
CA GLU A 209 -16.08 9.99 -10.01
C GLU A 209 -15.63 10.52 -8.63
N ASN A 210 -14.44 10.11 -8.22
CA ASN A 210 -13.85 10.54 -6.97
C ASN A 210 -13.37 12.00 -6.98
N ALA A 211 -12.87 12.48 -5.84
CA ALA A 211 -12.45 13.86 -5.66
C ALA A 211 -11.34 14.32 -6.63
N THR A 212 -10.53 13.39 -7.14
CA THR A 212 -9.49 13.67 -8.13
C THR A 212 -10.08 13.86 -9.51
N MET A 213 -11.07 13.03 -9.89
CA MET A 213 -11.75 13.15 -11.18
C MET A 213 -12.49 14.48 -11.34
N LYS A 214 -13.01 15.06 -10.25
CA LYS A 214 -13.60 16.41 -10.23
C LYS A 214 -12.61 17.53 -10.60
N GLN A 215 -11.31 17.24 -10.61
CA GLN A 215 -10.27 18.18 -11.04
C GLN A 215 -9.83 17.94 -12.48
N ALA A 216 -10.35 16.91 -13.17
CA ALA A 216 -9.91 16.51 -14.49
C ALA A 216 -10.51 17.38 -15.61
N ASP A 217 -9.75 17.53 -16.70
CA ASP A 217 -10.27 18.00 -17.99
C ASP A 217 -11.00 16.87 -18.74
N LEU A 218 -10.62 15.61 -18.49
CA LEU A 218 -11.27 14.39 -18.99
C LEU A 218 -11.22 13.32 -17.90
N GLY A 219 -12.39 12.84 -17.48
CA GLY A 219 -12.54 11.70 -16.60
C GLY A 219 -12.98 10.47 -17.38
N LEU A 220 -12.34 9.32 -17.14
CA LEU A 220 -12.77 8.03 -17.67
C LEU A 220 -13.16 7.13 -16.50
N VAL A 221 -14.47 6.91 -16.34
CA VAL A 221 -15.03 5.97 -15.36
C VAL A 221 -15.23 4.63 -16.04
N LEU A 222 -14.40 3.63 -15.73
CA LEU A 222 -14.49 2.29 -16.29
C LEU A 222 -14.94 1.26 -15.24
N LYS A 223 -15.38 0.09 -15.69
CA LYS A 223 -15.64 -1.03 -14.80
C LYS A 223 -14.33 -1.54 -14.15
N PRO A 224 -14.35 -1.94 -12.88
CA PRO A 224 -13.19 -2.54 -12.24
C PRO A 224 -12.66 -3.74 -13.04
N GLY A 225 -11.35 -3.75 -13.28
CA GLY A 225 -10.61 -4.89 -13.88
C GLY A 225 -10.48 -4.84 -15.38
N THR A 226 -10.88 -3.73 -15.99
CA THR A 226 -10.93 -3.57 -17.44
C THR A 226 -9.87 -2.62 -17.97
N ASP A 227 -8.94 -2.16 -17.12
CA ASP A 227 -7.88 -1.22 -17.47
C ASP A 227 -6.98 -1.73 -18.61
N GLY A 228 -6.67 -3.03 -18.63
CA GLY A 228 -5.96 -3.66 -19.75
C GLY A 228 -6.70 -3.50 -21.09
N ALA A 229 -8.03 -3.57 -21.11
CA ALA A 229 -8.82 -3.37 -22.32
C ALA A 229 -8.73 -1.92 -22.82
N LEU A 230 -8.85 -0.95 -21.92
CA LEU A 230 -8.67 0.47 -22.26
C LEU A 230 -7.26 0.72 -22.83
N ALA A 231 -6.22 0.22 -22.16
CA ALA A 231 -4.84 0.41 -22.60
C ALA A 231 -4.59 -0.19 -23.99
N CYS A 232 -5.13 -1.38 -24.26
CA CYS A 232 -4.99 -2.03 -25.56
C CYS A 232 -5.72 -1.27 -26.66
N ALA A 233 -6.95 -0.81 -26.43
CA ALA A 233 -7.69 -0.03 -27.42
C ALA A 233 -7.06 1.34 -27.69
N VAL A 234 -6.49 1.97 -26.67
CA VAL A 234 -5.69 3.19 -26.85
C VAL A 234 -4.50 2.92 -27.76
N MET A 235 -3.69 1.89 -27.47
CA MET A 235 -2.55 1.54 -28.30
C MET A 235 -2.97 1.12 -29.72
N HIS A 236 -4.09 0.41 -29.89
CA HIS A 236 -4.68 0.10 -31.19
C HIS A 236 -4.91 1.38 -32.01
N VAL A 237 -5.60 2.38 -31.43
CA VAL A 237 -5.86 3.67 -32.08
C VAL A 237 -4.55 4.38 -32.43
N LEU A 238 -3.56 4.35 -31.54
CA LEU A 238 -2.25 4.96 -31.80
C LEU A 238 -1.55 4.35 -33.02
N PHE A 239 -1.58 3.03 -33.19
CA PHE A 239 -1.02 2.38 -34.39
C PHE A 239 -1.87 2.64 -35.63
N ARG A 240 -3.19 2.48 -35.53
CA ARG A 240 -4.17 2.70 -36.61
C ARG A 240 -4.04 4.09 -37.23
N ASP A 241 -3.91 5.12 -36.38
CA ASP A 241 -3.93 6.53 -36.80
C ASP A 241 -2.52 7.10 -37.03
N GLY A 242 -1.47 6.27 -36.93
CA GLY A 242 -0.09 6.70 -37.16
C GLY A 242 0.48 7.61 -36.06
N LEU A 243 -0.04 7.54 -34.84
CA LEU A 243 0.39 8.32 -33.68
C LEU A 243 1.43 7.58 -32.81
N ALA A 244 1.68 6.29 -33.04
CA ALA A 244 2.74 5.53 -32.38
C ALA A 244 4.14 6.02 -32.83
N ASP A 245 5.06 6.22 -31.89
CA ASP A 245 6.44 6.62 -32.18
C ASP A 245 7.26 5.41 -32.65
N ARG A 246 7.17 5.10 -33.95
CA ARG A 246 7.83 3.93 -34.56
C ARG A 246 9.36 3.98 -34.42
N ALA A 247 9.96 5.17 -34.43
CA ALA A 247 11.42 5.31 -34.32
C ALA A 247 11.89 4.99 -32.89
N TYR A 248 11.16 5.48 -31.88
CA TYR A 248 11.40 5.11 -30.49
C TYR A 248 11.21 3.61 -30.25
N LEU A 249 10.10 3.06 -30.75
CA LEU A 249 9.73 1.66 -30.57
C LEU A 249 10.82 0.71 -31.08
N GLU A 250 11.30 0.91 -32.31
CA GLU A 250 12.35 0.06 -32.90
C GLU A 250 13.63 0.05 -32.06
N LYS A 251 13.99 1.21 -31.48
CA LYS A 251 15.21 1.37 -30.70
C LYS A 251 15.11 0.84 -29.27
N TYR A 252 14.01 1.12 -28.58
CA TYR A 252 13.89 0.96 -27.13
C TYR A 252 12.94 -0.15 -26.68
N THR A 253 12.32 -0.90 -27.59
CA THR A 253 11.39 -1.98 -27.25
C THR A 253 11.76 -3.29 -27.93
N ASP A 254 11.23 -4.40 -27.42
CA ASP A 254 11.56 -5.76 -27.83
C ASP A 254 10.85 -6.22 -29.11
N ASP A 255 9.52 -6.08 -29.20
CA ASP A 255 8.71 -6.60 -30.32
C ASP A 255 7.52 -5.68 -30.68
N PRO A 256 7.78 -4.50 -31.27
CA PRO A 256 6.72 -3.56 -31.62
C PRO A 256 5.80 -4.05 -32.76
N LYS A 257 6.32 -4.88 -33.68
CA LYS A 257 5.54 -5.43 -34.81
C LYS A 257 4.58 -6.54 -34.36
N GLY A 258 5.04 -7.39 -33.44
CA GLY A 258 4.20 -8.39 -32.78
C GLY A 258 3.09 -7.73 -31.98
N LEU A 259 3.42 -6.67 -31.22
CA LEU A 259 2.42 -5.87 -30.50
C LEU A 259 1.37 -5.27 -31.44
N GLU A 260 1.78 -4.57 -32.51
CA GLU A 260 0.85 -3.98 -33.48
C GLU A 260 -0.08 -5.03 -34.11
N THR A 261 0.45 -6.21 -34.41
CA THR A 261 -0.34 -7.34 -34.91
C THR A 261 -1.34 -7.84 -33.89
N HIS A 262 -0.92 -8.03 -32.64
CA HIS A 262 -1.77 -8.45 -31.54
C HIS A 262 -2.93 -7.46 -31.32
N LEU A 263 -2.66 -6.16 -31.39
CA LEU A 263 -3.65 -5.11 -31.13
C LEU A 263 -4.70 -4.93 -32.22
N LYS A 264 -4.57 -5.51 -33.42
CA LYS A 264 -5.52 -5.32 -34.55
C LYS A 264 -6.98 -5.58 -34.19
N THR A 265 -7.25 -6.50 -33.28
CA THR A 265 -8.63 -6.85 -32.86
C THR A 265 -9.07 -6.17 -31.57
N ARG A 266 -8.20 -5.40 -30.91
CA ARG A 266 -8.51 -4.67 -29.67
C ARG A 266 -9.02 -3.27 -30.02
N THR A 267 -10.10 -3.18 -30.78
CA THR A 267 -10.65 -1.91 -31.26
C THR A 267 -11.32 -1.11 -30.14
N PRO A 268 -11.63 0.19 -30.34
CA PRO A 268 -12.45 0.96 -29.41
C PRO A 268 -13.81 0.31 -29.09
N GLU A 269 -14.47 -0.32 -30.06
CA GLU A 269 -15.75 -1.01 -29.86
C GLU A 269 -15.59 -2.23 -28.95
N TRP A 270 -14.52 -2.99 -29.14
CA TRP A 270 -14.18 -4.12 -28.27
C TRP A 270 -13.97 -3.65 -26.83
N ALA A 271 -13.16 -2.62 -26.61
CA ALA A 271 -12.91 -2.10 -25.28
C ALA A 271 -14.16 -1.43 -24.67
N ALA A 272 -15.00 -0.77 -25.46
CA ALA A 272 -16.25 -0.17 -24.99
C ALA A 272 -17.19 -1.24 -24.39
N GLY A 273 -17.32 -2.40 -25.05
CA GLY A 273 -18.11 -3.53 -24.56
C GLY A 273 -17.63 -4.10 -23.22
N ILE A 274 -16.32 -4.05 -22.97
CA ILE A 274 -15.70 -4.58 -21.74
C ILE A 274 -15.72 -3.52 -20.62
N THR A 275 -15.21 -2.33 -20.91
CA THR A 275 -14.96 -1.26 -19.94
C THR A 275 -16.21 -0.51 -19.52
N GLY A 276 -17.25 -0.49 -20.37
CA GLY A 276 -18.40 0.39 -20.19
C GLY A 276 -18.14 1.86 -20.51
N LEU A 277 -16.98 2.18 -21.10
CA LEU A 277 -16.72 3.47 -21.74
C LEU A 277 -17.36 3.49 -23.13
N THR A 278 -17.59 4.68 -23.65
CA THR A 278 -17.97 4.89 -25.04
C THR A 278 -16.74 4.83 -25.95
N VAL A 279 -16.98 4.49 -27.23
CA VAL A 279 -15.94 4.56 -28.28
C VAL A 279 -15.33 5.97 -28.34
N ALA A 280 -16.17 7.00 -28.25
CA ALA A 280 -15.73 8.40 -28.31
C ALA A 280 -14.78 8.77 -27.15
N GLU A 281 -15.05 8.30 -25.92
CA GLU A 281 -14.15 8.51 -24.78
C GLU A 281 -12.78 7.85 -25.01
N ILE A 282 -12.76 6.62 -25.51
CA ILE A 282 -11.53 5.88 -25.81
C ILE A 282 -10.72 6.58 -26.90
N GLU A 283 -11.37 6.96 -28.02
CA GLU A 283 -10.70 7.66 -29.12
C GLU A 283 -10.21 9.05 -28.71
N ALA A 284 -10.98 9.79 -27.91
CA ALA A 284 -10.58 11.11 -27.40
C ALA A 284 -9.32 11.01 -26.53
N PHE A 285 -9.27 10.02 -25.63
CA PHE A 285 -8.09 9.78 -24.80
C PHE A 285 -6.88 9.37 -25.64
N ALA A 286 -7.06 8.41 -26.57
CA ALA A 286 -5.99 7.94 -27.44
C ALA A 286 -5.41 9.06 -28.31
N ARG A 287 -6.27 9.88 -28.92
CA ARG A 287 -5.84 11.04 -29.70
C ARG A 287 -5.06 12.02 -28.83
N LEU A 288 -5.56 12.37 -27.64
CA LEU A 288 -4.91 13.34 -26.76
C LEU A 288 -3.49 12.91 -26.39
N VAL A 289 -3.31 11.66 -25.95
CA VAL A 289 -1.97 11.17 -25.57
C VAL A 289 -1.07 10.94 -26.78
N GLY A 290 -1.64 10.54 -27.92
CA GLY A 290 -0.90 10.35 -29.17
C GLY A 290 -0.40 11.64 -29.82
N THR A 291 -1.09 12.75 -29.62
CA THR A 291 -0.65 14.07 -30.12
C THR A 291 0.17 14.87 -29.11
N THR A 292 0.23 14.44 -27.85
CA THR A 292 0.89 15.18 -26.77
C THR A 292 2.16 14.46 -26.32
N LYS A 293 3.31 14.90 -26.83
CA LYS A 293 4.63 14.28 -26.54
C LYS A 293 4.98 14.27 -25.05
N LYS A 294 4.77 15.39 -24.36
CA LYS A 294 5.01 15.56 -22.92
C LYS A 294 3.81 15.10 -22.08
N THR A 295 3.43 13.84 -22.27
CA THR A 295 2.41 13.17 -21.46
C THR A 295 3.08 12.41 -20.33
N TYR A 296 2.75 12.77 -19.08
CA TYR A 296 3.23 12.11 -17.88
C TYR A 296 2.15 11.18 -17.32
N PHE A 297 2.42 9.87 -17.33
CA PHE A 297 1.53 8.86 -16.80
C PHE A 297 1.86 8.54 -15.34
N ARG A 298 1.09 9.09 -14.40
CA ARG A 298 1.14 8.72 -12.99
C ARG A 298 0.28 7.48 -12.75
N LEU A 299 0.93 6.31 -12.72
CA LEU A 299 0.27 5.01 -12.54
C LEU A 299 0.17 4.62 -11.06
N GLY A 300 -1.06 4.53 -10.57
CA GLY A 300 -1.41 4.25 -9.17
C GLY A 300 -1.38 2.80 -8.75
N TYR A 301 -1.95 2.54 -7.57
CA TYR A 301 -2.14 1.19 -7.03
C TYR A 301 -3.57 0.66 -7.24
N GLY A 302 -4.58 1.53 -7.36
CA GLY A 302 -5.99 1.12 -7.26
C GLY A 302 -6.36 0.05 -8.28
N PHE A 303 -6.16 0.32 -9.56
CA PHE A 303 -6.48 -0.63 -10.62
C PHE A 303 -5.63 -1.92 -10.62
N ALA A 304 -4.52 -1.92 -9.88
CA ALA A 304 -3.66 -3.08 -9.71
C ALA A 304 -4.08 -3.97 -8.52
N ARG A 305 -4.99 -3.55 -7.63
CA ARG A 305 -5.47 -4.35 -6.47
C ARG A 305 -6.57 -5.33 -6.85
N GLN A 306 -6.34 -6.07 -7.94
CA GLN A 306 -7.29 -7.00 -8.56
C GLN A 306 -6.54 -8.22 -9.08
N ARG A 307 -7.25 -9.32 -9.37
CA ARG A 307 -6.61 -10.58 -9.78
C ARG A 307 -5.84 -10.49 -11.10
N ASN A 308 -6.24 -9.58 -12.00
CA ASN A 308 -5.51 -9.26 -13.23
C ASN A 308 -4.64 -7.99 -13.11
N GLY A 309 -4.40 -7.48 -11.90
CA GLY A 309 -3.77 -6.19 -11.68
C GLY A 309 -2.33 -6.05 -12.20
N ALA A 310 -1.56 -7.14 -12.19
CA ALA A 310 -0.21 -7.15 -12.78
C ALA A 310 -0.28 -6.98 -14.31
N VAL A 311 -1.24 -7.61 -14.98
CA VAL A 311 -1.48 -7.45 -16.43
C VAL A 311 -1.92 -6.03 -16.74
N ASN A 312 -2.85 -5.50 -15.95
CA ASN A 312 -3.33 -4.12 -16.15
C ASN A 312 -2.19 -3.10 -16.02
N MET A 313 -1.34 -3.23 -14.99
CA MET A 313 -0.20 -2.31 -14.79
C MET A 313 0.80 -2.39 -15.96
N HIS A 314 1.11 -3.60 -16.42
CA HIS A 314 1.95 -3.79 -17.60
C HIS A 314 1.33 -3.10 -18.83
N ALA A 315 0.07 -3.38 -19.14
CA ALA A 315 -0.64 -2.79 -20.28
C ALA A 315 -0.71 -1.26 -20.21
N ALA A 316 -1.04 -0.67 -19.06
CA ALA A 316 -1.07 0.78 -18.89
C ALA A 316 0.31 1.41 -19.10
N SER A 317 1.39 0.77 -18.63
CA SER A 317 2.76 1.25 -18.83
C SER A 317 3.21 1.20 -20.30
N CYS A 318 2.65 0.29 -21.10
CA CYS A 318 2.98 0.14 -22.52
C CYS A 318 2.58 1.38 -23.35
N ILE A 319 1.54 2.13 -22.94
CA ILE A 319 1.10 3.33 -23.67
C ILE A 319 2.25 4.35 -23.78
N ALA A 320 2.94 4.62 -22.67
CA ALA A 320 4.06 5.57 -22.66
C ALA A 320 5.23 5.13 -23.55
N ALA A 321 5.42 3.82 -23.71
CA ALA A 321 6.40 3.27 -24.64
C ALA A 321 5.93 3.43 -26.10
N VAL A 322 4.66 3.15 -26.41
CA VAL A 322 4.07 3.31 -27.75
C VAL A 322 4.07 4.78 -28.21
N THR A 323 3.82 5.73 -27.31
CA THR A 323 3.87 7.17 -27.63
C THR A 323 5.29 7.75 -27.62
N GLY A 324 6.30 6.99 -27.18
CA GLY A 324 7.67 7.49 -27.03
C GLY A 324 7.82 8.61 -25.99
N SER A 325 6.87 8.75 -25.05
CA SER A 325 6.82 9.87 -24.09
C SER A 325 8.03 9.94 -23.16
N TRP A 326 8.72 8.81 -22.96
CA TRP A 326 9.96 8.72 -22.19
C TRP A 326 11.07 9.66 -22.69
N GLN A 327 11.08 10.04 -23.97
CA GLN A 327 12.13 10.90 -24.55
C GLN A 327 12.09 12.36 -24.07
N TYR A 328 11.06 12.77 -23.34
CA TYR A 328 10.80 14.16 -23.05
C TYR A 328 10.72 14.44 -21.56
N GLU A 329 11.35 15.54 -21.13
CA GLU A 329 11.14 16.10 -19.80
C GLU A 329 9.67 16.54 -19.63
N GLY A 330 9.03 16.06 -18.56
CA GLY A 330 7.58 16.14 -18.36
C GLY A 330 6.79 15.04 -19.08
N GLY A 331 7.45 14.04 -19.64
CA GLY A 331 6.84 12.86 -20.26
C GLY A 331 7.29 11.53 -19.63
N GLY A 332 6.67 10.43 -20.05
CA GLY A 332 6.99 9.07 -19.60
C GLY A 332 5.99 8.54 -18.58
N ALA A 333 6.24 7.37 -18.00
CA ALA A 333 5.38 6.79 -16.97
C ALA A 333 6.10 6.70 -15.62
N PHE A 334 5.35 6.85 -14.54
CA PHE A 334 5.85 6.77 -13.18
C PHE A 334 4.90 6.03 -12.25
N HIS A 335 5.37 4.91 -11.73
CA HIS A 335 4.70 4.19 -10.65
C HIS A 335 5.37 4.43 -9.29
N SER A 336 6.69 4.24 -9.21
CA SER A 336 7.45 4.31 -7.97
C SER A 336 8.93 4.54 -8.24
N ASN A 337 9.63 5.12 -7.26
CA ASN A 337 11.09 5.24 -7.22
C ASN A 337 11.74 4.33 -6.18
N SER A 338 11.03 3.35 -5.61
CA SER A 338 11.58 2.51 -4.53
C SER A 338 12.87 1.76 -4.90
N GLY A 339 13.14 1.51 -6.19
CA GLY A 339 14.37 0.87 -6.67
C GLY A 339 15.62 1.75 -6.71
N ILE A 340 15.52 3.09 -6.57
CA ILE A 340 16.69 3.99 -6.65
C ILE A 340 17.48 4.09 -5.34
N PHE A 341 16.82 3.82 -4.20
CA PHE A 341 17.40 4.04 -2.87
C PHE A 341 18.54 3.09 -2.55
N LYS A 342 18.45 1.81 -2.96
CA LYS A 342 19.49 0.78 -2.80
C LYS A 342 20.15 0.81 -1.39
N LEU A 343 19.35 1.04 -0.36
CA LEU A 343 19.81 1.15 1.02
C LEU A 343 20.25 -0.22 1.54
N ASN A 344 21.26 -0.24 2.42
CA ASN A 344 21.74 -1.48 3.01
C ASN A 344 21.09 -1.74 4.36
N GLN A 345 20.15 -2.67 4.41
CA GLN A 345 19.46 -3.06 5.65
C GLN A 345 20.02 -4.37 6.25
N ASP A 346 21.13 -4.91 5.72
CA ASP A 346 21.63 -6.24 6.09
C ASP A 346 21.82 -6.43 7.60
N VAL A 347 22.35 -5.42 8.29
CA VAL A 347 22.57 -5.45 9.74
C VAL A 347 21.26 -5.23 10.50
N LEU A 348 20.41 -4.33 10.01
CA LEU A 348 19.11 -4.05 10.63
C LEU A 348 18.21 -5.29 10.62
N GLU A 349 18.12 -5.98 9.48
CA GLU A 349 17.27 -7.16 9.25
C GLU A 349 17.99 -8.47 9.61
N GLY A 350 19.29 -8.44 9.91
CA GLY A 350 20.07 -9.64 10.21
C GLY A 350 20.18 -10.62 9.03
N THR A 351 20.26 -10.14 7.79
CA THR A 351 20.18 -10.97 6.57
C THR A 351 21.24 -12.06 6.48
N LYS A 352 22.40 -11.87 7.12
CA LYS A 352 23.47 -12.90 7.23
C LYS A 352 23.07 -14.12 8.08
N MET A 353 22.08 -13.98 8.96
CA MET A 353 21.54 -15.07 9.78
C MET A 353 20.40 -15.80 9.08
N ARG A 354 19.99 -15.36 7.89
CA ARG A 354 18.88 -15.96 7.15
C ARG A 354 19.19 -17.41 6.80
N ASP A 355 18.33 -18.30 7.25
CA ASP A 355 18.34 -19.71 6.89
C ASP A 355 17.34 -19.95 5.74
N PRO A 356 17.80 -20.38 4.54
CA PRO A 356 16.92 -20.60 3.40
C PRO A 356 16.02 -21.84 3.54
N SER A 357 16.24 -22.70 4.53
CA SER A 357 15.38 -23.87 4.81
C SER A 357 14.09 -23.50 5.55
N ILE A 358 14.05 -22.34 6.21
CA ILE A 358 12.89 -21.87 6.95
C ILE A 358 11.78 -21.42 6.00
N ARG A 359 10.56 -21.88 6.26
CA ARG A 359 9.38 -21.57 5.44
C ARG A 359 9.08 -20.07 5.44
N TYR A 360 8.32 -19.63 4.45
CA TYR A 360 7.71 -18.30 4.40
C TYR A 360 6.20 -18.46 4.38
N LEU A 361 5.50 -17.58 5.11
CA LEU A 361 4.05 -17.51 5.14
C LEU A 361 3.58 -16.24 4.44
N ASP A 362 2.51 -16.36 3.67
CA ASP A 362 1.95 -15.24 2.92
C ASP A 362 1.17 -14.30 3.85
N HIS A 363 1.61 -13.04 3.91
CA HIS A 363 0.95 -11.97 4.65
C HIS A 363 -0.55 -11.89 4.37
N SER A 364 -0.96 -11.99 3.10
CA SER A 364 -2.37 -11.82 2.71
C SER A 364 -3.24 -13.02 3.08
N ARG A 365 -2.64 -14.15 3.44
CA ARG A 365 -3.31 -15.43 3.74
C ARG A 365 -3.33 -15.77 5.23
N ILE A 366 -3.24 -14.77 6.11
CA ILE A 366 -3.25 -14.99 7.57
C ILE A 366 -4.44 -15.83 8.05
N GLY A 367 -5.64 -15.64 7.50
CA GLY A 367 -6.81 -16.47 7.82
C GLY A 367 -6.58 -17.96 7.55
N PRO A 368 -6.31 -18.36 6.28
CA PRO A 368 -5.92 -19.73 5.93
C PRO A 368 -4.72 -20.28 6.74
N VAL A 369 -3.69 -19.47 6.99
CA VAL A 369 -2.53 -19.88 7.81
C VAL A 369 -2.95 -20.21 9.24
N LEU A 370 -3.69 -19.32 9.91
CA LEU A 370 -4.10 -19.51 11.30
C LEU A 370 -5.22 -20.56 11.48
N THR A 371 -5.87 -20.97 10.39
CA THR A 371 -6.86 -22.06 10.41
C THR A 371 -6.29 -23.39 9.92
N GLY A 372 -4.98 -23.45 9.62
CA GLY A 372 -4.26 -24.70 9.35
C GLY A 372 -4.37 -25.21 7.91
N ALA A 373 -4.71 -24.35 6.94
CA ALA A 373 -4.77 -24.75 5.54
C ALA A 373 -3.39 -25.23 5.05
N SER A 374 -3.33 -26.48 4.56
CA SER A 374 -2.06 -27.15 4.24
C SER A 374 -1.25 -26.42 3.16
N ASP A 375 -1.92 -25.83 2.18
CA ASP A 375 -1.31 -25.06 1.10
C ASP A 375 -0.82 -23.68 1.54
N ALA A 376 -1.34 -23.15 2.67
CA ALA A 376 -0.90 -21.89 3.26
C ALA A 376 0.25 -22.08 4.28
N LEU A 377 0.37 -23.28 4.88
CA LEU A 377 1.43 -23.61 5.84
C LEU A 377 2.74 -24.08 5.20
N TYR A 378 2.74 -24.38 3.90
CA TYR A 378 3.90 -24.85 3.13
C TYR A 378 4.63 -26.03 3.79
N GLY A 379 3.88 -26.97 4.34
CA GLY A 379 4.41 -28.18 4.97
C GLY A 379 5.04 -27.98 6.36
N GLY A 380 5.06 -26.75 6.90
CA GLY A 380 5.52 -26.50 8.27
C GLY A 380 4.43 -26.71 9.33
N PRO A 381 4.77 -26.54 10.62
CA PRO A 381 3.83 -26.75 11.74
C PRO A 381 2.68 -25.73 11.75
N PRO A 382 1.62 -25.93 12.55
CA PRO A 382 0.67 -24.86 12.85
C PRO A 382 1.38 -23.61 13.37
N VAL A 383 0.77 -22.43 13.23
CA VAL A 383 1.22 -21.23 13.93
C VAL A 383 0.54 -21.21 15.30
N THR A 384 1.32 -21.17 16.38
CA THR A 384 0.85 -21.13 17.77
C THR A 384 1.39 -19.95 18.58
N ALA A 385 2.29 -19.14 18.00
CA ALA A 385 2.77 -17.91 18.64
C ALA A 385 3.02 -16.79 17.63
N MET A 386 2.67 -15.55 17.97
CA MET A 386 2.86 -14.38 17.09
C MET A 386 3.36 -13.15 17.85
N LEU A 387 4.26 -12.40 17.20
CA LEU A 387 4.59 -11.01 17.55
C LEU A 387 4.06 -10.11 16.43
N ILE A 388 3.11 -9.23 16.78
CA ILE A 388 2.45 -8.34 15.83
C ILE A 388 2.82 -6.89 16.13
N GLN A 389 3.31 -6.17 15.12
CA GLN A 389 3.56 -4.72 15.23
C GLN A 389 3.23 -4.02 13.91
N ASN A 390 2.89 -2.73 13.98
CA ASN A 390 2.66 -1.88 12.79
C ASN A 390 1.55 -2.42 11.85
N THR A 391 0.60 -3.21 12.32
CA THR A 391 -0.48 -3.75 11.48
C THR A 391 -1.67 -4.22 12.32
N ASN A 392 -2.86 -4.18 11.73
CA ASN A 392 -4.13 -4.55 12.38
C ASN A 392 -4.86 -5.63 11.55
N PRO A 393 -4.31 -6.86 11.46
CA PRO A 393 -4.82 -7.93 10.58
C PRO A 393 -6.30 -8.27 10.78
N MET A 394 -6.81 -8.18 12.02
CA MET A 394 -8.24 -8.41 12.29
C MET A 394 -9.18 -7.45 11.56
N ASN A 395 -8.66 -6.35 11.03
CA ASN A 395 -9.42 -5.35 10.29
C ASN A 395 -9.00 -5.23 8.82
N VAL A 396 -7.70 -5.31 8.52
CA VAL A 396 -7.18 -5.04 7.17
C VAL A 396 -7.00 -6.29 6.29
N ALA A 397 -6.91 -7.49 6.86
CA ALA A 397 -6.64 -8.70 6.09
C ALA A 397 -7.91 -9.24 5.41
N PRO A 398 -7.79 -9.85 4.21
CA PRO A 398 -8.88 -10.58 3.57
C PRO A 398 -9.38 -11.77 4.40
N GLU A 399 -10.56 -12.29 4.04
CA GLU A 399 -11.22 -13.42 4.72
C GLU A 399 -11.34 -13.22 6.24
N GLN A 400 -11.81 -12.05 6.65
CA GLN A 400 -11.82 -11.61 8.04
C GLN A 400 -12.41 -12.65 9.03
N ARG A 401 -13.43 -13.43 8.62
CA ARG A 401 -14.00 -14.49 9.47
C ARG A 401 -13.01 -15.63 9.76
N LEU A 402 -12.20 -16.03 8.79
CA LEU A 402 -11.12 -17.01 9.01
C LEU A 402 -10.01 -16.41 9.88
N VAL A 403 -9.68 -15.13 9.67
CA VAL A 403 -8.73 -14.41 10.53
C VAL A 403 -9.24 -14.44 11.97
N LYS A 404 -10.49 -14.05 12.22
CA LYS A 404 -11.14 -14.10 13.53
C LYS A 404 -11.11 -15.50 14.13
N GLN A 405 -11.48 -16.52 13.36
CA GLN A 405 -11.43 -17.92 13.79
C GLN A 405 -10.01 -18.30 14.25
N GLY A 406 -8.99 -17.93 13.48
CA GLY A 406 -7.59 -18.16 13.82
C GLY A 406 -7.17 -17.46 15.11
N PHE A 407 -7.47 -16.16 15.25
CA PHE A 407 -7.14 -15.39 16.45
C PHE A 407 -7.85 -15.91 17.71
N MET A 408 -9.06 -16.46 17.58
CA MET A 408 -9.86 -16.98 18.69
C MET A 408 -9.42 -18.36 19.21
N ARG A 409 -8.46 -19.03 18.55
CA ARG A 409 -7.95 -20.32 19.02
C ARG A 409 -7.28 -20.22 20.40
N ASP A 410 -7.55 -21.18 21.28
CA ASP A 410 -6.97 -21.23 22.63
C ASP A 410 -5.46 -21.53 22.63
N ASP A 411 -4.98 -22.24 21.61
CA ASP A 411 -3.57 -22.64 21.46
C ASP A 411 -2.69 -21.58 20.78
N LEU A 412 -3.27 -20.47 20.32
CA LEU A 412 -2.53 -19.37 19.69
C LEU A 412 -2.18 -18.29 20.73
N PHE A 413 -0.91 -18.11 21.06
CA PHE A 413 -0.42 -16.97 21.83
C PHE A 413 -0.10 -15.77 20.93
N THR A 414 -0.56 -14.59 21.31
CA THR A 414 -0.40 -13.36 20.52
C THR A 414 0.08 -12.20 21.38
N CYS A 415 1.23 -11.63 21.00
CA CYS A 415 1.74 -10.38 21.54
C CYS A 415 1.57 -9.27 20.49
N VAL A 416 0.89 -8.18 20.85
CA VAL A 416 0.62 -7.05 19.95
C VAL A 416 1.27 -5.79 20.50
N HIS A 417 2.22 -5.20 19.78
CA HIS A 417 2.87 -3.93 20.12
C HIS A 417 2.19 -2.79 19.36
N GLU A 418 1.48 -1.93 20.08
CA GLU A 418 0.43 -1.09 19.48
C GLU A 418 0.20 0.23 20.23
N GLN A 419 -0.29 1.24 19.51
CA GLN A 419 -0.54 2.60 20.00
C GLN A 419 -1.95 2.77 20.60
N PHE A 420 -2.94 2.02 20.12
CA PHE A 420 -4.36 2.07 20.52
C PHE A 420 -4.95 0.68 20.64
N MET A 421 -6.05 0.50 21.39
CA MET A 421 -6.72 -0.80 21.47
C MET A 421 -7.46 -1.16 20.15
N THR A 422 -6.71 -1.55 19.12
CA THR A 422 -7.19 -1.94 17.78
C THR A 422 -7.93 -3.28 17.82
N ASP A 423 -8.65 -3.61 16.74
CA ASP A 423 -9.38 -4.89 16.65
C ASP A 423 -8.47 -6.12 16.79
N THR A 424 -7.20 -6.00 16.40
CA THR A 424 -6.19 -7.05 16.65
C THR A 424 -5.74 -7.05 18.12
N ALA A 425 -5.45 -5.89 18.70
CA ALA A 425 -5.03 -5.80 20.11
C ALA A 425 -6.10 -6.32 21.08
N LYS A 426 -7.39 -6.14 20.78
CA LYS A 426 -8.51 -6.67 21.58
C LYS A 426 -8.52 -8.20 21.69
N LEU A 427 -7.91 -8.91 20.74
CA LEU A 427 -7.83 -10.38 20.74
C LEU A 427 -6.48 -10.90 21.24
N ALA A 428 -5.57 -10.01 21.65
CA ALA A 428 -4.23 -10.37 22.08
C ALA A 428 -4.20 -11.12 23.43
N ASP A 429 -3.10 -11.80 23.71
CA ASP A 429 -2.76 -12.31 25.04
C ASP A 429 -1.96 -11.25 25.82
N VAL A 430 -1.08 -10.54 25.13
CA VAL A 430 -0.28 -9.42 25.66
C VAL A 430 -0.38 -8.23 24.71
N VAL A 431 -0.67 -7.05 25.25
CA VAL A 431 -0.60 -5.78 24.52
C VAL A 431 0.51 -4.93 25.11
N LEU A 432 1.46 -4.52 24.27
CA LEU A 432 2.57 -3.65 24.64
C LEU A 432 2.31 -2.24 24.08
N PRO A 433 2.52 -1.16 24.85
CA PRO A 433 2.29 0.20 24.37
C PRO A 433 3.45 0.69 23.47
N ALA A 434 3.11 1.15 22.26
CA ALA A 434 4.07 1.64 21.27
C ALA A 434 4.21 3.16 21.25
N THR A 435 5.43 3.62 20.96
CA THR A 435 5.73 5.02 20.65
C THR A 435 5.14 5.46 19.31
N MET A 436 4.99 6.77 19.13
CA MET A 436 4.64 7.41 17.86
C MET A 436 5.86 8.07 17.22
N PHE A 437 5.79 8.40 15.93
CA PHE A 437 6.95 8.79 15.11
C PHE A 437 7.74 10.04 15.56
N LEU A 438 7.19 10.84 16.46
CA LEU A 438 7.87 12.01 17.04
C LEU A 438 8.59 11.69 18.35
N GLU A 439 8.45 10.46 18.84
CA GLU A 439 8.94 9.98 20.13
C GLU A 439 10.14 9.02 20.00
N HIS A 440 10.57 8.74 18.76
CA HIS A 440 11.71 7.88 18.45
C HIS A 440 12.46 8.37 17.21
N ASP A 441 13.71 7.93 17.08
CA ASP A 441 14.54 8.18 15.91
C ASP A 441 14.29 7.12 14.83
N ASP A 442 14.15 7.56 13.58
CA ASP A 442 14.09 6.69 12.41
C ASP A 442 14.49 7.44 11.12
N VAL A 443 14.62 6.70 10.02
CA VAL A 443 14.87 7.20 8.67
C VAL A 443 13.84 6.62 7.70
N TYR A 444 13.43 7.44 6.73
CA TYR A 444 12.33 7.14 5.82
C TYR A 444 12.77 7.32 4.37
N LYS A 445 12.23 6.49 3.48
CA LYS A 445 12.39 6.62 2.02
C LYS A 445 11.03 6.93 1.38
N GLY A 446 11.03 7.77 0.36
CA GLY A 446 9.84 8.05 -0.46
C GLY A 446 9.42 6.84 -1.30
N GLY A 447 8.12 6.55 -1.41
CA GLY A 447 7.61 5.55 -2.36
C GLY A 447 7.33 6.14 -3.74
N GLY A 448 6.83 7.38 -3.77
CA GLY A 448 6.45 8.15 -4.95
C GLY A 448 7.29 9.40 -5.16
N ASN A 449 8.46 9.48 -4.50
CA ASN A 449 9.51 10.48 -4.72
C ASN A 449 10.86 9.90 -4.30
N GLN A 450 11.91 10.70 -4.45
CA GLN A 450 13.31 10.29 -4.38
C GLN A 450 14.05 10.72 -3.11
N HIS A 451 13.36 11.30 -2.13
CA HIS A 451 14.01 11.79 -0.92
C HIS A 451 14.16 10.68 0.12
N ILE A 452 15.32 10.63 0.77
CA ILE A 452 15.49 10.00 2.09
C ILE A 452 15.35 11.10 3.13
N THR A 453 14.45 10.94 4.09
CA THR A 453 14.16 11.97 5.10
C THR A 453 14.38 11.41 6.50
N LEU A 454 15.03 12.18 7.37
CA LEU A 454 15.19 11.83 8.78
C LEU A 454 13.90 12.13 9.55
N GLY A 455 13.46 11.20 10.39
CA GLY A 455 12.44 11.45 11.41
C GLY A 455 13.08 11.31 12.79
N PRO A 456 13.69 12.36 13.32
CA PRO A 456 14.29 12.32 14.65
C PRO A 456 13.21 12.41 15.73
N LYS A 457 13.53 11.92 16.93
CA LYS A 457 12.77 12.15 18.15
C LYS A 457 12.70 13.66 18.42
N LEU A 458 11.49 14.20 18.52
CA LEU A 458 11.22 15.62 18.78
C LEU A 458 10.62 15.90 20.16
N ILE A 459 9.93 14.92 20.74
CA ILE A 459 9.33 14.98 22.07
C ILE A 459 9.64 13.68 22.83
N GLU A 460 9.61 13.73 24.16
CA GLU A 460 9.59 12.51 24.96
C GLU A 460 8.21 11.83 24.85
N PRO A 461 8.14 10.49 24.77
CA PRO A 461 6.88 9.80 24.93
C PRO A 461 6.31 10.03 26.34
N PRO A 462 5.00 9.84 26.54
CA PRO A 462 4.45 9.73 27.89
C PRO A 462 5.12 8.56 28.64
N GLU A 463 4.95 8.51 29.95
CA GLU A 463 5.44 7.37 30.74
C GLU A 463 4.79 6.07 30.24
N GLY A 464 5.63 5.09 29.91
CA GLY A 464 5.19 3.74 29.55
C GLY A 464 5.53 3.29 28.12
N PRO A 465 5.06 3.92 27.03
CA PRO A 465 5.36 3.49 25.66
C PRO A 465 6.85 3.29 25.36
N ARG A 466 7.15 2.32 24.49
CA ARG A 466 8.52 1.99 24.02
C ARG A 466 8.60 1.83 22.50
N THR A 467 9.81 1.89 21.95
CA THR A 467 10.08 1.72 20.51
C THR A 467 9.96 0.25 20.11
N ASN A 468 9.69 -0.03 18.84
CA ASN A 468 9.68 -1.40 18.33
C ASN A 468 11.09 -2.00 18.46
N HIS A 469 12.11 -1.17 18.19
CA HIS A 469 13.52 -1.54 18.39
C HIS A 469 13.81 -1.98 19.83
N PHE A 470 13.31 -1.25 20.84
CA PHE A 470 13.44 -1.66 22.25
C PHE A 470 12.84 -3.05 22.51
N VAL A 471 11.62 -3.31 22.03
CA VAL A 471 10.95 -4.62 22.21
C VAL A 471 11.77 -5.74 21.57
N ILE A 472 12.33 -5.50 20.38
CA ILE A 472 13.17 -6.46 19.67
C ILE A 472 14.46 -6.78 20.46
N GLU A 473 15.15 -5.76 20.99
CA GLU A 473 16.36 -5.93 21.80
C GLU A 473 16.07 -6.67 23.12
N GLU A 474 14.99 -6.31 23.82
CA GLU A 474 14.62 -6.95 25.09
C GLU A 474 14.19 -8.41 24.93
N LEU A 475 13.47 -8.72 23.84
CA LEU A 475 13.13 -10.11 23.50
C LEU A 475 14.37 -10.90 23.07
N ALA A 476 15.31 -10.29 22.34
CA ALA A 476 16.55 -10.96 21.94
C ALA A 476 17.38 -11.40 23.16
N GLY A 477 17.43 -10.56 24.22
CA GLY A 477 18.06 -10.92 25.49
C GLY A 477 17.41 -12.13 26.14
N ARG A 478 16.07 -12.11 26.28
CA ARG A 478 15.30 -13.20 26.91
C ARG A 478 15.32 -14.50 26.11
N LEU A 479 15.38 -14.41 24.78
CA LEU A 479 15.39 -15.55 23.86
C LEU A 479 16.80 -16.07 23.57
N GLY A 480 17.83 -15.51 24.22
CA GLY A 480 19.22 -16.00 24.16
C GLY A 480 19.93 -15.72 22.84
N VAL A 481 19.61 -14.61 22.16
CA VAL A 481 20.19 -14.23 20.86
C VAL A 481 20.74 -12.80 20.81
N ALA A 482 20.83 -12.11 21.95
CA ALA A 482 21.37 -10.74 22.03
C ALA A 482 22.88 -10.64 21.70
N ASP A 483 23.61 -11.75 21.72
CA ASP A 483 25.02 -11.82 21.32
C ASP A 483 25.21 -11.88 19.78
N ARG A 484 24.11 -12.05 19.02
CA ARG A 484 24.17 -12.16 17.56
C ARG A 484 24.43 -10.81 16.88
N PRO A 485 25.06 -10.79 15.69
CA PRO A 485 25.37 -9.55 15.00
C PRO A 485 24.14 -8.67 14.73
N GLY A 486 24.27 -7.38 15.05
CA GLY A 486 23.23 -6.37 14.82
C GLY A 486 22.39 -6.03 16.04
N PHE A 487 22.42 -6.84 17.11
CA PHE A 487 21.86 -6.48 18.42
C PHE A 487 22.81 -5.59 19.21
N GLY A 488 22.26 -4.85 20.17
CA GLY A 488 22.99 -3.87 21.00
C GLY A 488 23.27 -2.53 20.32
N PHE A 489 22.87 -2.35 19.06
CA PHE A 489 22.93 -1.06 18.39
C PHE A 489 21.74 -0.17 18.76
N THR A 490 21.97 1.14 18.82
CA THR A 490 20.87 2.12 18.93
C THR A 490 20.18 2.34 17.59
N GLU A 491 19.00 2.96 17.59
CA GLU A 491 18.33 3.37 16.36
C GLU A 491 19.23 4.23 15.47
N GLN A 492 19.96 5.19 16.06
CA GLN A 492 20.87 6.09 15.34
C GLN A 492 22.03 5.34 14.69
N GLN A 493 22.61 4.35 15.38
CA GLN A 493 23.67 3.51 14.81
C GLN A 493 23.17 2.67 13.63
N HIS A 494 21.93 2.15 13.71
CA HIS A 494 21.32 1.49 12.54
C HIS A 494 21.14 2.45 11.37
N ILE A 495 20.67 3.68 11.61
CA ILE A 495 20.54 4.71 10.57
C ILE A 495 21.90 5.00 9.93
N ASP A 496 22.96 5.18 10.72
CA ASP A 496 24.32 5.40 10.23
C ASP A 496 24.83 4.26 9.35
N ILE A 497 24.58 3.00 9.75
CA ILE A 497 24.97 1.83 8.96
C ILE A 497 24.22 1.77 7.63
N ILE A 498 22.92 2.07 7.65
CA ILE A 498 22.04 2.06 6.47
C ILE A 498 22.51 3.10 5.42
N LEU A 499 22.86 4.29 5.88
CA LEU A 499 23.29 5.41 5.03
C LEU A 499 24.77 5.33 4.63
N GLY A 500 25.63 4.87 5.54
CA GLY A 500 27.08 4.95 5.45
C GLY A 500 27.67 4.18 4.26
N LYS A 501 27.15 2.99 3.93
CA LYS A 501 27.68 2.19 2.80
C LYS A 501 27.58 2.90 1.44
N ARG A 502 26.64 3.83 1.30
CA ARG A 502 26.46 4.65 0.09
C ARG A 502 26.99 6.08 0.25
N GLY A 503 27.59 6.43 1.38
CA GLY A 503 28.08 7.78 1.65
C GLY A 503 26.95 8.83 1.69
N LEU A 504 25.75 8.45 2.15
CA LEU A 504 24.57 9.33 2.16
C LEU A 504 24.48 10.22 3.40
N GLY A 505 25.51 10.23 4.24
CA GLY A 505 25.54 10.94 5.51
C GLY A 505 25.35 10.02 6.73
N SER A 506 25.06 10.65 7.87
CA SER A 506 24.79 10.04 9.17
C SER A 506 23.52 10.64 9.76
N PHE A 507 23.03 10.09 10.87
CA PHE A 507 21.96 10.65 11.67
C PHE A 507 22.21 12.14 11.97
N ASP A 508 23.41 12.48 12.42
CA ASP A 508 23.77 13.87 12.77
C ASP A 508 23.83 14.80 11.56
N SER A 509 24.35 14.34 10.41
CA SER A 509 24.37 15.18 9.21
C SER A 509 22.95 15.41 8.68
N LEU A 510 22.10 14.37 8.64
CA LEU A 510 20.71 14.52 8.24
C LEU A 510 19.87 15.31 9.27
N LYS A 511 20.31 15.44 10.52
CA LYS A 511 19.65 16.34 11.48
C LYS A 511 19.80 17.81 11.07
N GLN A 512 20.88 18.15 10.37
CA GLN A 512 21.14 19.47 9.81
C GLN A 512 20.52 19.62 8.41
N ASP A 513 20.78 18.65 7.54
CA ASP A 513 20.39 18.68 6.11
C ASP A 513 18.93 18.28 5.87
N LYS A 514 18.31 17.59 6.84
CA LYS A 514 16.93 17.09 6.91
C LYS A 514 16.64 15.92 5.97
N TRP A 515 17.16 15.95 4.75
CA TRP A 515 16.97 14.91 3.73
C TRP A 515 18.09 14.88 2.70
N VAL A 516 18.14 13.78 1.95
CA VAL A 516 18.97 13.61 0.75
C VAL A 516 18.06 13.42 -0.45
N ASP A 517 18.27 14.18 -1.53
CA ASP A 517 17.58 14.03 -2.81
C ASP A 517 18.40 13.09 -3.72
N LEU A 518 17.85 11.91 -4.04
CA LEU A 518 18.52 10.89 -4.85
C LEU A 518 18.02 10.84 -6.31
N GLN A 519 17.48 11.93 -6.84
CA GLN A 519 17.00 11.97 -8.22
C GLN A 519 18.12 11.55 -9.20
N PRO A 520 17.95 10.46 -9.97
CA PRO A 520 18.85 10.15 -11.07
C PRO A 520 18.84 11.27 -12.12
N ASP A 521 19.89 11.37 -12.92
CA ASP A 521 19.89 12.24 -14.10
C ASP A 521 18.73 11.90 -15.05
N PHE A 522 18.45 12.83 -15.96
CA PHE A 522 17.32 12.73 -16.89
C PHE A 522 17.39 11.43 -17.70
N GLU A 523 18.54 11.15 -18.32
CA GLU A 523 18.74 10.00 -19.19
C GLU A 523 18.51 8.67 -18.46
N ALA A 524 19.03 8.54 -17.23
CA ALA A 524 18.74 7.40 -16.39
C ALA A 524 17.25 7.36 -16.06
N ALA A 525 16.69 8.39 -15.41
CA ALA A 525 15.30 8.41 -14.93
C ALA A 525 14.28 8.10 -16.03
N HIS A 526 14.54 8.55 -17.26
CA HIS A 526 13.69 8.36 -18.43
C HIS A 526 14.02 7.11 -19.25
N PHE A 527 15.01 6.30 -18.84
CA PHE A 527 15.46 5.12 -19.58
C PHE A 527 15.96 5.43 -21.00
N VAL A 528 16.45 6.65 -21.25
CA VAL A 528 17.03 7.05 -22.55
C VAL A 528 18.35 6.32 -22.80
N ASN A 529 19.03 5.90 -21.74
CA ASN A 529 20.21 5.03 -21.77
C ASN A 529 19.88 3.52 -21.69
N GLY A 530 18.59 3.15 -21.69
CA GLY A 530 18.11 1.77 -21.68
C GLY A 530 17.24 1.44 -20.46
N PHE A 531 16.25 0.58 -20.68
CA PHE A 531 15.38 -0.02 -19.66
C PHE A 531 16.12 -0.99 -18.75
N GLY A 532 15.47 -1.42 -17.66
CA GLY A 532 16.09 -2.27 -16.63
C GLY A 532 16.36 -3.72 -17.07
N HIS A 533 16.00 -4.09 -18.28
CA HIS A 533 16.27 -5.41 -18.85
C HIS A 533 17.70 -5.51 -19.38
N ALA A 534 18.23 -6.73 -19.51
CA ALA A 534 19.64 -6.97 -19.86
C ALA A 534 20.05 -6.39 -21.23
N ASP A 535 19.12 -6.27 -22.18
CA ASP A 535 19.33 -5.66 -23.50
C ASP A 535 18.93 -4.17 -23.56
N GLY A 536 18.54 -3.58 -22.43
CA GLY A 536 18.13 -2.18 -22.33
C GLY A 536 16.78 -1.87 -22.98
N LYS A 537 15.95 -2.86 -23.33
CA LYS A 537 14.66 -2.66 -24.00
C LYS A 537 13.47 -2.82 -23.06
N PHE A 538 12.42 -2.01 -23.26
CA PHE A 538 11.12 -2.24 -22.64
C PHE A 538 10.49 -3.50 -23.22
N ARG A 539 9.82 -4.30 -22.39
CA ARG A 539 9.17 -5.54 -22.83
C ARG A 539 7.68 -5.36 -23.06
N PHE A 540 7.25 -5.55 -24.30
CA PHE A 540 5.86 -5.86 -24.59
C PHE A 540 5.57 -7.34 -24.36
N ARG A 541 6.55 -8.23 -24.59
CA ARG A 541 6.42 -9.67 -24.30
C ARG A 541 6.78 -9.94 -22.85
N ALA A 542 5.77 -10.03 -21.98
CA ALA A 542 5.98 -10.22 -20.56
C ALA A 542 6.41 -11.67 -20.24
N ASP A 543 7.49 -11.83 -19.49
CA ASP A 543 7.88 -13.12 -18.90
C ASP A 543 7.37 -13.24 -17.46
N TRP A 544 6.13 -13.72 -17.33
CA TRP A 544 5.45 -13.88 -16.04
C TRP A 544 6.09 -14.93 -15.11
N THR A 545 6.99 -15.77 -15.63
CA THR A 545 7.55 -16.90 -14.89
C THR A 545 9.01 -16.69 -14.50
N GLY A 546 9.81 -16.06 -15.35
CA GLY A 546 11.25 -15.87 -15.16
C GLY A 546 11.65 -14.47 -14.74
N GLN A 547 10.83 -13.44 -14.98
CA GLN A 547 11.20 -12.06 -14.68
C GLN A 547 11.40 -11.82 -13.18
N ALA A 548 12.52 -11.20 -12.80
CA ALA A 548 12.76 -10.79 -11.42
C ALA A 548 11.89 -9.58 -11.05
N ALA A 549 11.36 -9.58 -9.82
CA ALA A 549 10.66 -8.45 -9.21
C ALA A 549 11.06 -8.36 -7.73
N PRO A 550 11.10 -7.15 -7.11
CA PRO A 550 11.52 -6.99 -5.71
C PRO A 550 10.72 -7.82 -4.70
N ASN A 551 9.48 -8.14 -5.03
CA ASN A 551 8.51 -8.87 -4.23
C ASN A 551 8.09 -10.19 -4.88
N ARG A 552 8.98 -10.78 -5.69
CA ARG A 552 8.82 -12.15 -6.16
C ARG A 552 8.83 -13.10 -4.95
N PRO A 553 7.90 -14.08 -4.88
CA PRO A 553 7.88 -15.03 -3.78
C PRO A 553 9.18 -15.83 -3.69
N PRO A 554 9.59 -16.23 -2.46
CA PRO A 554 10.62 -17.23 -2.27
C PRO A 554 10.34 -18.48 -3.08
N LYS A 555 11.40 -19.14 -3.58
CA LYS A 555 11.27 -20.36 -4.39
C LYS A 555 10.46 -21.46 -3.67
N SER A 556 10.52 -21.51 -2.35
CA SER A 556 9.76 -22.47 -1.52
C SER A 556 8.25 -22.30 -1.59
N MET A 557 7.75 -21.11 -1.93
CA MET A 557 6.32 -20.84 -2.07
C MET A 557 5.81 -21.08 -3.50
N GLY A 558 6.71 -21.14 -4.49
CA GLY A 558 6.35 -21.26 -5.90
C GLY A 558 5.73 -19.99 -6.48
N LEU A 559 5.08 -20.14 -7.64
CA LEU A 559 4.27 -19.09 -8.26
C LEU A 559 2.82 -19.22 -7.80
N PHE A 560 2.08 -18.12 -7.91
CA PHE A 560 0.69 -18.00 -7.49
C PHE A 560 -0.27 -17.85 -8.65
N GLY A 561 -1.52 -18.22 -8.41
CA GLY A 561 -2.63 -18.05 -9.35
C GLY A 561 -2.44 -18.77 -10.70
N PRO A 562 -3.35 -18.54 -11.66
CA PRO A 562 -3.33 -19.20 -12.95
C PRO A 562 -2.36 -18.52 -13.93
N VAL A 563 -1.05 -18.67 -13.71
CA VAL A 563 0.01 -18.02 -14.52
C VAL A 563 -0.11 -18.35 -16.02
N THR A 564 -0.60 -19.54 -16.36
CA THR A 564 -0.80 -19.98 -17.75
C THR A 564 -1.87 -19.20 -18.52
N LEU A 565 -2.72 -18.44 -17.82
CA LEU A 565 -3.73 -17.57 -18.42
C LEU A 565 -3.24 -16.14 -18.65
N LEU A 566 -2.03 -15.80 -18.17
CA LEU A 566 -1.48 -14.46 -18.37
C LEU A 566 -1.02 -14.28 -19.81
N PRO A 567 -1.30 -13.12 -20.43
CA PRO A 567 -1.10 -12.94 -21.86
C PRO A 567 0.37 -12.61 -22.12
N GLU A 568 0.89 -13.04 -23.27
CA GLU A 568 2.26 -12.72 -23.65
C GLU A 568 2.43 -11.22 -23.95
N PHE A 569 1.50 -10.64 -24.72
CA PHE A 569 1.41 -9.20 -24.99
C PHE A 569 0.46 -8.52 -24.01
N PRO A 570 0.52 -7.18 -23.83
CA PRO A 570 -0.49 -6.48 -23.04
C PRO A 570 -1.88 -6.77 -23.61
N ASP A 571 -2.80 -7.24 -22.75
CA ASP A 571 -4.17 -7.60 -23.12
C ASP A 571 -5.12 -7.45 -21.92
N HIS A 572 -6.42 -7.65 -22.15
CA HIS A 572 -7.40 -7.88 -21.09
C HIS A 572 -7.52 -9.38 -20.78
N VAL A 573 -7.47 -9.73 -19.49
CA VAL A 573 -7.72 -11.11 -19.03
C VAL A 573 -8.76 -11.11 -17.93
N ASP A 574 -9.74 -12.00 -18.07
CA ASP A 574 -10.87 -12.14 -17.16
C ASP A 574 -10.51 -13.08 -15.98
N LEU A 575 -9.59 -12.62 -15.12
CA LEU A 575 -9.18 -13.33 -13.89
C LEU A 575 -9.90 -12.82 -12.63
N ILE A 576 -10.67 -11.74 -12.75
CA ILE A 576 -11.42 -11.16 -11.64
C ILE A 576 -12.56 -12.10 -11.20
N GLU A 577 -13.19 -11.83 -10.04
CA GLU A 577 -14.47 -12.48 -9.74
C GLU A 577 -15.55 -11.90 -10.65
N VAL A 578 -15.77 -12.55 -11.79
CA VAL A 578 -16.80 -12.14 -12.76
C VAL A 578 -18.17 -12.22 -12.11
N ALA A 579 -18.89 -11.10 -12.13
CA ALA A 579 -20.27 -11.02 -11.67
C ALA A 579 -21.15 -12.05 -12.40
N ASP A 580 -22.05 -12.68 -11.67
CA ASP A 580 -22.97 -13.70 -12.15
C ASP A 580 -24.40 -13.41 -11.69
N GLU A 581 -25.36 -14.24 -12.07
CA GLU A 581 -26.78 -14.05 -11.71
C GLU A 581 -27.00 -14.02 -10.18
N ALA A 582 -26.20 -14.78 -9.43
CA ALA A 582 -26.29 -14.83 -7.97
C ALA A 582 -25.54 -13.66 -7.29
N HIS A 583 -24.57 -13.06 -7.96
CA HIS A 583 -23.71 -11.97 -7.47
C HIS A 583 -23.54 -10.90 -8.56
N PRO A 584 -24.60 -10.12 -8.87
CA PRO A 584 -24.62 -9.26 -10.05
C PRO A 584 -23.76 -7.99 -9.91
N PHE A 585 -23.22 -7.70 -8.72
CA PHE A 585 -22.44 -6.50 -8.44
C PHE A 585 -20.97 -6.79 -8.25
N ARG A 586 -20.12 -5.84 -8.67
CA ARG A 586 -18.68 -5.82 -8.36
C ARG A 586 -18.41 -4.80 -7.27
N LEU A 587 -17.81 -5.25 -6.18
CA LEU A 587 -17.42 -4.44 -5.03
C LEU A 587 -15.96 -3.99 -5.14
N THR A 588 -15.74 -2.69 -4.92
CA THR A 588 -14.40 -2.14 -4.68
C THR A 588 -14.33 -1.43 -3.33
N THR A 589 -13.18 -1.55 -2.67
CA THR A 589 -12.94 -0.97 -1.33
C THR A 589 -11.97 0.21 -1.39
N SER A 590 -12.44 1.35 -1.88
CA SER A 590 -11.62 2.56 -2.07
C SER A 590 -11.20 3.19 -0.73
N PRO A 591 -10.06 3.92 -0.65
CA PRO A 591 -9.66 4.58 0.60
C PRO A 591 -10.58 5.73 1.02
N ALA A 592 -10.93 5.80 2.30
CA ALA A 592 -11.63 6.94 2.89
C ALA A 592 -10.74 8.20 2.99
N ARG A 593 -11.37 9.37 3.08
CA ARG A 593 -10.65 10.65 3.04
C ARG A 593 -9.85 10.94 4.31
N ASN A 594 -10.47 10.71 5.46
CA ASN A 594 -9.99 11.07 6.77
C ASN A 594 -9.36 9.89 7.52
N PHE A 595 -9.43 8.68 6.96
CA PHE A 595 -8.67 7.52 7.42
C PHE A 595 -7.44 7.28 6.55
N LEU A 596 -6.55 6.43 7.03
CA LEU A 596 -5.48 5.82 6.24
C LEU A 596 -5.44 4.35 6.63
N ASN A 597 -5.95 3.49 5.74
CA ASN A 597 -6.30 2.11 6.09
C ASN A 597 -7.16 2.11 7.37
N SER A 598 -6.73 1.43 8.43
CA SER A 598 -7.40 1.43 9.74
C SER A 598 -6.93 2.53 10.71
N THR A 599 -5.98 3.39 10.32
CA THR A 599 -5.39 4.46 11.16
C THR A 599 -6.17 5.76 11.03
N PHE A 600 -6.17 6.58 12.09
CA PHE A 600 -6.94 7.82 12.26
C PHE A 600 -8.44 7.60 12.46
N SER A 601 -8.89 6.35 12.45
CA SER A 601 -10.26 5.94 12.72
C SER A 601 -10.68 6.17 14.17
N GLU A 602 -9.71 6.36 15.07
CA GLU A 602 -9.88 6.67 16.49
C GLU A 602 -10.17 8.15 16.76
N THR A 603 -9.68 9.05 15.91
CA THR A 603 -9.74 10.51 16.17
C THR A 603 -11.17 11.06 16.02
N PRO A 604 -11.67 11.87 16.98
CA PRO A 604 -13.06 12.36 16.95
C PRO A 604 -13.41 13.11 15.67
N VAL A 605 -12.48 13.92 15.14
CA VAL A 605 -12.73 14.72 13.95
C VAL A 605 -12.80 13.86 12.68
N SER A 606 -11.99 12.80 12.57
CA SER A 606 -12.10 11.89 11.42
C SER A 606 -13.39 11.08 11.49
N LYS A 607 -13.75 10.55 12.67
CA LYS A 607 -15.04 9.85 12.87
C LYS A 607 -16.23 10.72 12.46
N ALA A 608 -16.29 11.96 12.97
CA ALA A 608 -17.39 12.88 12.66
C ALA A 608 -17.48 13.25 11.18
N LYS A 609 -16.34 13.32 10.47
CA LYS A 609 -16.31 13.64 9.03
C LYS A 609 -16.66 12.47 8.12
N GLU A 610 -16.33 11.25 8.52
CA GLU A 610 -16.66 10.05 7.74
C GLU A 610 -18.10 9.57 8.04
N GLY A 611 -18.62 9.80 9.25
CA GLY A 611 -19.98 9.43 9.61
C GLY A 611 -20.14 7.94 9.92
N ARG A 612 -20.48 7.13 8.92
CA ARG A 612 -20.76 5.70 9.05
C ARG A 612 -20.29 4.90 7.83
N PRO A 613 -20.16 3.57 7.91
CA PRO A 613 -19.94 2.73 6.74
C PRO A 613 -21.09 2.86 5.73
N GLU A 614 -20.76 3.22 4.49
CA GLU A 614 -21.70 3.44 3.38
C GLU A 614 -21.32 2.61 2.15
N LEU A 615 -22.30 2.29 1.33
CA LEU A 615 -22.15 1.66 0.02
C LEU A 615 -22.64 2.64 -1.06
N LEU A 616 -21.73 3.13 -1.90
CA LEU A 616 -22.08 3.92 -3.07
C LEU A 616 -22.78 3.00 -4.08
N LEU A 617 -23.99 3.36 -4.47
CA LEU A 617 -24.85 2.58 -5.37
C LEU A 617 -25.50 3.48 -6.42
N HIS A 618 -25.50 3.02 -7.68
CA HIS A 618 -26.13 3.76 -8.77
C HIS A 618 -27.64 3.89 -8.54
N PRO A 619 -28.26 5.06 -8.77
CA PRO A 619 -29.70 5.27 -8.54
C PRO A 619 -30.60 4.23 -9.22
N ASP A 620 -30.32 3.89 -10.48
CA ASP A 620 -31.09 2.87 -11.21
C ASP A 620 -30.95 1.47 -10.63
N ASP A 621 -29.78 1.13 -10.08
CA ASP A 621 -29.57 -0.18 -9.46
C ASP A 621 -30.25 -0.24 -8.09
N ALA A 622 -30.22 0.87 -7.34
CA ALA A 622 -30.97 1.02 -6.10
C ALA A 622 -32.48 0.87 -6.34
N ALA A 623 -33.03 1.57 -7.35
CA ALA A 623 -34.43 1.47 -7.74
C ALA A 623 -34.83 0.05 -8.14
N ALA A 624 -33.97 -0.65 -8.91
CA ALA A 624 -34.19 -2.05 -9.28
C ALA A 624 -34.22 -3.02 -8.08
N HIS A 625 -33.61 -2.64 -6.96
CA HIS A 625 -33.59 -3.42 -5.72
C HIS A 625 -34.54 -2.88 -4.64
N GLY A 626 -35.36 -1.86 -4.95
CA GLY A 626 -36.27 -1.25 -4.00
C GLY A 626 -35.56 -0.52 -2.84
N LEU A 627 -34.36 0.00 -3.08
CA LEU A 627 -33.53 0.70 -2.10
C LEU A 627 -33.57 2.22 -2.35
N ALA A 628 -33.64 2.99 -1.27
CA ALA A 628 -33.52 4.44 -1.24
C ALA A 628 -32.21 4.90 -0.58
N ASP A 629 -31.90 6.20 -0.71
CA ASP A 629 -30.74 6.79 -0.03
C ASP A 629 -30.86 6.65 1.49
N GLY A 630 -29.77 6.20 2.13
CA GLY A 630 -29.70 6.00 3.56
C GLY A 630 -30.26 4.68 4.09
N ASP A 631 -30.92 3.88 3.25
CA ASP A 631 -31.46 2.56 3.63
C ASP A 631 -30.36 1.60 4.09
N ARG A 632 -30.72 0.70 4.99
CA ARG A 632 -29.85 -0.42 5.38
C ARG A 632 -29.86 -1.47 4.28
N VAL A 633 -28.68 -1.89 3.85
CA VAL A 633 -28.49 -2.91 2.81
C VAL A 633 -27.53 -3.97 3.31
N GLU A 634 -27.91 -5.23 3.15
CA GLU A 634 -27.03 -6.36 3.34
C GLU A 634 -26.30 -6.64 2.02
N VAL A 635 -24.97 -6.69 2.10
CA VAL A 635 -24.08 -6.99 0.98
C VAL A 635 -23.34 -8.27 1.30
N GLY A 636 -23.34 -9.24 0.39
CA GLY A 636 -22.71 -10.53 0.66
C GLY A 636 -22.24 -11.29 -0.56
N ASN A 637 -21.51 -12.37 -0.28
CA ASN A 637 -21.08 -13.38 -1.24
C ASN A 637 -20.84 -14.72 -0.50
N GLN A 638 -20.15 -15.67 -1.14
CA GLN A 638 -19.88 -17.00 -0.55
C GLN A 638 -19.02 -16.97 0.72
N ARG A 639 -18.30 -15.87 1.00
CA ARG A 639 -17.45 -15.72 2.19
C ARG A 639 -18.22 -15.18 3.39
N GLY A 640 -19.31 -14.45 3.13
CA GLY A 640 -20.14 -13.88 4.18
C GLY A 640 -20.88 -12.64 3.73
N GLU A 641 -21.32 -11.86 4.71
CA GLU A 641 -22.24 -10.76 4.49
C GLU A 641 -22.10 -9.70 5.58
N VAL A 642 -22.28 -8.44 5.21
CA VAL A 642 -22.18 -7.27 6.10
C VAL A 642 -23.34 -6.31 5.84
N VAL A 643 -23.73 -5.55 6.86
CA VAL A 643 -24.74 -4.48 6.74
C VAL A 643 -24.04 -3.13 6.54
N LEU A 644 -24.46 -2.40 5.52
CA LEU A 644 -24.01 -1.06 5.17
C LEU A 644 -25.22 -0.15 4.95
N HIS A 645 -24.97 1.14 4.70
CA HIS A 645 -26.01 2.09 4.35
C HIS A 645 -25.87 2.55 2.90
N VAL A 646 -26.96 2.52 2.16
CA VAL A 646 -27.00 2.97 0.77
C VAL A 646 -26.68 4.46 0.71
N LYS A 647 -25.84 4.82 -0.24
CA LYS A 647 -25.62 6.20 -0.66
C LYS A 647 -25.74 6.29 -2.17
N LEU A 648 -26.78 6.96 -2.64
CA LEU A 648 -27.03 7.09 -4.06
C LEU A 648 -25.92 7.93 -4.71
N PHE A 649 -25.34 7.39 -5.77
CA PHE A 649 -24.23 8.01 -6.48
C PHE A 649 -24.26 7.62 -7.97
N ASP A 650 -24.45 8.60 -8.85
CA ASP A 650 -24.52 8.41 -10.31
C ASP A 650 -23.15 8.42 -11.00
N GLY A 651 -22.10 8.87 -10.31
CA GLY A 651 -20.70 8.86 -10.78
C GLY A 651 -20.04 7.48 -10.79
N ILE A 652 -20.79 6.39 -10.98
CA ILE A 652 -20.33 4.99 -11.05
C ILE A 652 -21.07 4.24 -12.15
N LYS A 653 -20.45 3.19 -12.71
CA LYS A 653 -21.14 2.32 -13.67
C LYS A 653 -22.14 1.42 -12.95
N ARG A 654 -23.27 1.14 -13.61
CA ARG A 654 -24.23 0.14 -13.14
C ARG A 654 -23.59 -1.24 -12.95
N GLY A 655 -24.02 -1.96 -11.92
CA GLY A 655 -23.43 -3.23 -11.48
C GLY A 655 -22.10 -3.08 -10.73
N VAL A 656 -21.69 -1.85 -10.37
CA VAL A 656 -20.51 -1.58 -9.54
C VAL A 656 -20.94 -0.90 -8.26
N VAL A 657 -20.36 -1.32 -7.14
CA VAL A 657 -20.57 -0.71 -5.83
C VAL A 657 -19.24 -0.39 -5.16
N ILE A 658 -19.20 0.71 -4.41
CA ILE A 658 -17.98 1.18 -3.75
C ILE A 658 -18.24 1.27 -2.25
N ALA A 659 -17.39 0.63 -1.45
CA ALA A 659 -17.32 0.87 0.00
C ALA A 659 -16.04 1.65 0.29
N GLU A 660 -16.17 2.87 0.83
CA GLU A 660 -15.00 3.69 1.16
C GLU A 660 -14.50 3.45 2.59
N GLY A 661 -13.19 3.23 2.71
CA GLY A 661 -12.48 3.11 3.98
C GLY A 661 -12.44 1.71 4.56
N ILE A 662 -11.47 1.51 5.47
CA ILE A 662 -11.42 0.34 6.35
C ILE A 662 -11.82 0.83 7.73
N TRP A 663 -13.10 0.69 8.03
CA TRP A 663 -13.69 1.10 9.30
C TRP A 663 -13.32 0.10 10.40
N PRO A 664 -13.18 0.54 11.67
CA PRO A 664 -13.11 -0.38 12.79
C PRO A 664 -14.29 -1.35 12.75
N ASN A 665 -14.06 -2.61 13.11
CA ASN A 665 -15.10 -3.64 13.02
C ASN A 665 -16.35 -3.26 13.84
N SER A 666 -16.17 -2.59 14.98
CA SER A 666 -17.26 -2.09 15.83
C SER A 666 -18.10 -0.97 15.23
N ALA A 667 -17.70 -0.38 14.09
CA ALA A 667 -18.52 0.58 13.35
C ALA A 667 -19.58 -0.11 12.46
N HIS A 668 -19.46 -1.43 12.27
CA HIS A 668 -20.44 -2.24 11.56
C HIS A 668 -21.39 -2.92 12.55
N GLU A 669 -22.67 -3.06 12.17
CA GLU A 669 -23.73 -3.57 13.07
C GLU A 669 -23.44 -4.95 13.66
N ARG A 670 -22.72 -5.82 12.92
CA ARG A 670 -22.36 -7.18 13.35
C ARG A 670 -20.98 -7.29 13.98
N GLY A 671 -20.25 -6.17 14.12
CA GLY A 671 -18.86 -6.20 14.58
C GLY A 671 -17.90 -6.86 13.57
N GLU A 672 -18.23 -6.85 12.28
CA GLU A 672 -17.46 -7.44 11.18
C GLU A 672 -17.40 -6.45 10.01
N GLY A 673 -16.19 -6.23 9.48
CA GLY A 673 -15.91 -5.20 8.47
C GLY A 673 -15.96 -5.69 7.03
N ILE A 674 -15.75 -4.78 6.09
CA ILE A 674 -15.88 -5.03 4.64
C ILE A 674 -15.00 -6.18 4.12
N ASN A 675 -13.87 -6.46 4.78
CA ASN A 675 -12.95 -7.53 4.40
C ASN A 675 -13.48 -8.95 4.70
N VAL A 676 -14.66 -9.10 5.30
CA VAL A 676 -15.42 -10.37 5.22
C VAL A 676 -15.66 -10.77 3.77
N LEU A 677 -15.92 -9.79 2.90
CA LEU A 677 -16.27 -10.02 1.49
C LEU A 677 -15.06 -10.20 0.58
N THR A 678 -13.84 -9.98 1.06
CA THR A 678 -12.60 -10.02 0.28
C THR A 678 -11.95 -11.40 0.34
N GLY A 679 -11.60 -11.98 -0.81
CA GLY A 679 -10.86 -13.24 -0.89
C GLY A 679 -9.37 -13.11 -0.55
N ALA A 680 -8.78 -14.15 0.03
CA ALA A 680 -7.34 -14.24 0.33
C ALA A 680 -6.56 -15.05 -0.72
N ASP A 681 -7.18 -15.44 -1.84
CA ASP A 681 -6.49 -16.13 -2.91
C ASP A 681 -5.37 -15.26 -3.49
N ALA A 682 -4.20 -15.87 -3.68
CA ALA A 682 -3.00 -15.17 -4.13
C ALA A 682 -3.06 -14.97 -5.66
N PRO A 683 -3.10 -13.72 -6.16
CA PRO A 683 -3.17 -13.45 -7.59
C PRO A 683 -1.89 -13.83 -8.34
N ALA A 684 -2.02 -14.07 -9.64
CA ALA A 684 -0.88 -14.43 -10.47
C ALA A 684 0.01 -13.23 -10.83
N PRO A 685 1.33 -13.44 -11.04
CA PRO A 685 2.09 -14.66 -10.76
C PRO A 685 2.76 -14.68 -9.37
N TYR A 686 2.85 -13.53 -8.69
CA TYR A 686 3.68 -13.34 -7.49
C TYR A 686 2.87 -13.01 -6.23
N GLY A 687 1.55 -13.23 -6.25
CA GLY A 687 0.68 -13.06 -5.10
C GLY A 687 0.29 -11.61 -4.83
N GLY A 688 -0.26 -11.38 -3.64
CA GLY A 688 -0.86 -10.12 -3.22
C GLY A 688 -2.31 -10.31 -2.79
N ALA A 689 -3.06 -9.22 -2.68
CA ALA A 689 -4.47 -9.25 -2.31
C ALA A 689 -5.32 -8.48 -3.34
N ALA A 690 -6.44 -9.08 -3.72
CA ALA A 690 -7.39 -8.54 -4.68
C ALA A 690 -8.59 -7.90 -3.95
N PHE A 691 -8.46 -6.61 -3.64
CA PHE A 691 -9.46 -5.87 -2.87
C PHE A 691 -10.56 -5.24 -3.73
N HIS A 692 -10.37 -5.11 -5.04
CA HIS A 692 -11.19 -4.23 -5.88
C HIS A 692 -11.92 -4.95 -7.01
N ASP A 693 -12.18 -6.24 -6.85
CA ASP A 693 -12.80 -7.07 -7.88
C ASP A 693 -13.68 -8.19 -7.31
N ASN A 694 -14.19 -8.05 -6.08
CA ASN A 694 -15.04 -9.05 -5.43
C ASN A 694 -16.46 -8.99 -6.02
N LYS A 695 -17.07 -10.14 -6.33
CA LYS A 695 -18.50 -10.18 -6.72
C LYS A 695 -19.39 -10.31 -5.50
N VAL A 696 -20.52 -9.61 -5.51
CA VAL A 696 -21.47 -9.54 -4.38
C VAL A 696 -22.93 -9.46 -4.85
N TRP A 697 -23.84 -9.83 -3.95
CA TRP A 697 -25.28 -9.55 -4.04
C TRP A 697 -25.69 -8.43 -3.09
N LEU A 698 -26.86 -7.84 -3.32
CA LEU A 698 -27.49 -6.82 -2.46
C LEU A 698 -28.89 -7.28 -2.04
N ARG A 699 -29.24 -7.10 -0.77
CA ARG A 699 -30.60 -7.32 -0.23
C ARG A 699 -30.97 -6.19 0.72
N ALA A 700 -32.25 -5.82 0.77
CA ALA A 700 -32.73 -4.94 1.84
C ALA A 700 -32.48 -5.61 3.19
N ALA A 701 -31.83 -4.90 4.12
CA ALA A 701 -31.60 -5.43 5.46
C ALA A 701 -32.88 -5.25 6.30
N GLY A 702 -33.40 -6.37 6.81
CA GLY A 702 -34.57 -6.40 7.70
C GLY A 702 -34.35 -5.77 9.05
#